data_AF-C9Z8A2-F1
#
_entry.id   AF-C9Z8A2-F1
#
_cell.length_a   1.000
_cell.length_b   1.000
_cell.length_c   1.000
_cell.angle_alpha   90.00
_cell.angle_beta   90.00
_cell.angle_gamma   90.00
#
_symmetry.space_group_name_H-M   'P 1'
#
loop_
_entity.id
_entity.type
_entity.pdbx_description
1 polymer ?
#
loop_
_entity_poly.entity_id
_entity_poly.type
_entity_poly.pdbx_seq_one_letter_code
_entity_poly.pdbx_strand_id
1 'polypeptide(L)'
;MAGATTAFSALSASIQRAAALPAHHRSGTIEDVEHIVVLMQENRSFDHYFGALRGVRGFGDPHPVTLDDGRSVWHQSDGTKDVLPFHPDADDLGMQFLEGLPHSWPDGHAAYNGGKYDRWVPAKGTTTMAYLTREDIPFHYALADTFTVCDSYHCSFIGSTDPNRYYMWTGHTGNDGKGGGPVLGNDERGYDWTTYPERLEAAGVSWKIYQDIGDGLDAAGSWGWIADAYRGNYGDNSLLYFNKYRNAAPGDPWYDKARTGTNVKAGDGYFDRLRADVKAGKLPQISWVAAPEAFSEHSNWPSNYGAWYISQVLDALTSDPAVWARTALFITYDENDGFFDHLVPPLPPRDASHGRSTVDVGLDLYPGDAGRVAGPYGLGPRVPMLVVSPWSKGGYVCSETLDHTSILRFMERRFGVAEPNVSPWRRAICGDLTAAFDFSREDSRPAALPDTDAYAPRDRERHPDYRPAVPDDPSMPRQERGVRPARPLKYAPRVDAAAGPRTGTLTLTFASGGRAGAAFHVTSGNRTDGPWTYTTGAGRTVSDTWDLAGSGGAYDLTVHGPNGFLRVFRGPGTTGKARPEVTARHTGDDVELTYTNKGAETVALKVASAYGGRSRTVRVRPGATVREVVGLRSSHRWYDLTVTAGEGFLRRFAGHVENGRAGVSDPALGRR
;
A
#
# COMPACT_ATOMS: atom_id res chain seq x y z
N MET A 1 -33.38 3.83 21.05
CA MET A 1 -33.78 3.60 19.63
C MET A 1 -33.89 4.88 18.78
N ALA A 2 -33.82 6.12 19.30
CA ALA A 2 -33.93 7.35 18.49
C ALA A 2 -32.61 8.13 18.28
N GLY A 3 -31.51 7.77 18.95
CA GLY A 3 -30.21 8.45 18.82
C GLY A 3 -29.31 7.93 17.70
N ALA A 4 -29.44 6.64 17.34
CA ALA A 4 -28.57 5.96 16.39
C ALA A 4 -28.75 6.45 14.93
N THR A 5 -29.99 6.67 14.49
CA THR A 5 -30.31 7.13 13.12
C THR A 5 -29.81 8.55 12.83
N THR A 6 -29.77 9.44 13.82
CA THR A 6 -29.40 10.85 13.61
C THR A 6 -27.90 11.05 13.39
N ALA A 7 -27.05 10.39 14.18
CA ALA A 7 -25.58 10.50 14.04
C ALA A 7 -25.08 9.91 12.71
N PHE A 8 -25.74 8.86 12.21
CA PHE A 8 -25.32 8.18 11.00
C PHE A 8 -25.69 8.97 9.71
N SER A 9 -26.89 9.55 9.66
CA SER A 9 -27.29 10.46 8.58
C SER A 9 -26.26 11.58 8.35
N ALA A 10 -25.59 12.02 9.42
CA ALA A 10 -24.54 13.03 9.36
C ALA A 10 -23.27 12.52 8.66
N LEU A 11 -22.82 11.27 8.91
CA LEU A 11 -21.63 10.68 8.29
C LEU A 11 -21.76 10.56 6.77
N SER A 12 -22.91 10.04 6.29
CA SER A 12 -23.20 9.95 4.86
C SER A 12 -23.30 11.34 4.23
N ALA A 13 -23.90 12.31 4.93
CA ALA A 13 -23.99 13.68 4.46
C ALA A 13 -22.61 14.35 4.30
N SER A 14 -21.59 14.01 5.11
CA SER A 14 -20.21 14.49 4.95
C SER A 14 -19.61 14.09 3.60
N ILE A 15 -19.74 12.81 3.24
CA ILE A 15 -19.25 12.28 1.96
C ILE A 15 -20.02 12.91 0.80
N GLN A 16 -21.35 13.01 0.91
CA GLN A 16 -22.18 13.63 -0.13
C GLN A 16 -21.80 15.09 -0.37
N ARG A 17 -21.60 15.88 0.70
CA ARG A 17 -21.13 17.27 0.59
C ARG A 17 -19.77 17.34 -0.10
N ALA A 18 -18.81 16.53 0.34
CA ALA A 18 -17.47 16.49 -0.26
C ALA A 18 -17.52 16.12 -1.75
N ALA A 19 -18.36 15.16 -2.13
CA ALA A 19 -18.48 14.67 -3.50
C ALA A 19 -19.23 15.63 -4.45
N ALA A 20 -20.22 16.38 -3.93
CA ALA A 20 -21.05 17.29 -4.71
C ALA A 20 -20.31 18.57 -5.14
N LEU A 21 -19.25 18.94 -4.42
CA LEU A 21 -18.50 20.15 -4.73
C LEU A 21 -17.54 19.94 -5.92
N PRO A 22 -17.48 20.88 -6.87
CA PRO A 22 -16.58 20.79 -8.02
C PRO A 22 -15.14 21.07 -7.60
N ALA A 23 -14.20 20.58 -8.41
CA ALA A 23 -12.80 20.92 -8.25
C ALA A 23 -12.55 22.35 -8.74
N HIS A 24 -11.59 23.03 -8.10
CA HIS A 24 -11.00 24.22 -8.68
C HIS A 24 -10.18 23.81 -9.91
N HIS A 25 -10.34 24.54 -11.01
CA HIS A 25 -9.71 24.21 -12.28
C HIS A 25 -9.16 25.48 -12.93
N ARG A 26 -7.95 25.88 -12.50
CA ARG A 26 -7.25 27.06 -13.02
C ARG A 26 -6.18 26.64 -14.03
N SER A 27 -5.39 25.61 -13.74
CA SER A 27 -4.38 25.06 -14.65
C SER A 27 -4.70 23.66 -15.16
N GLY A 28 -5.60 22.92 -14.52
CA GLY A 28 -5.84 21.50 -14.79
C GLY A 28 -4.65 20.62 -14.40
N THR A 29 -3.85 21.07 -13.43
CA THR A 29 -2.65 20.38 -12.94
C THR A 29 -2.63 20.36 -11.42
N ILE A 30 -1.60 19.72 -10.83
CA ILE A 30 -1.39 19.71 -9.38
C ILE A 30 -1.34 21.13 -8.77
N GLU A 31 -1.00 22.16 -9.54
CA GLU A 31 -0.95 23.55 -9.09
C GLU A 31 -2.31 24.12 -8.65
N ASP A 32 -3.41 23.43 -8.95
CA ASP A 32 -4.74 23.81 -8.50
C ASP A 32 -5.06 23.37 -7.08
N VAL A 33 -4.28 22.44 -6.51
CA VAL A 33 -4.31 22.12 -5.08
C VAL A 33 -3.72 23.30 -4.32
N GLU A 34 -4.39 23.86 -3.33
CA GLU A 34 -3.78 24.88 -2.44
C GLU A 34 -3.55 24.37 -1.03
N HIS A 35 -4.33 23.37 -0.62
CA HIS A 35 -4.27 22.79 0.71
C HIS A 35 -4.12 21.26 0.64
N ILE A 36 -3.13 20.73 1.35
CA ILE A 36 -2.94 19.29 1.56
C ILE A 36 -3.20 19.02 3.03
N VAL A 37 -4.17 18.16 3.33
CA VAL A 37 -4.51 17.73 4.69
C VAL A 37 -4.18 16.26 4.84
N VAL A 38 -3.45 15.89 5.88
CA VAL A 38 -3.08 14.50 6.16
C VAL A 38 -3.66 14.08 7.51
N LEU A 39 -4.46 13.02 7.50
CA LEU A 39 -4.93 12.33 8.69
C LEU A 39 -4.38 10.90 8.63
N MET A 40 -3.42 10.61 9.51
CA MET A 40 -2.88 9.26 9.69
C MET A 40 -3.50 8.66 10.95
N GLN A 41 -4.19 7.56 10.78
CA GLN A 41 -4.84 6.75 11.82
C GLN A 41 -3.91 5.58 12.22
N GLU A 42 -4.31 4.84 13.25
CA GLU A 42 -3.72 3.63 13.82
C GLU A 42 -4.69 2.45 13.59
N ASN A 43 -4.31 1.20 13.77
CA ASN A 43 -3.39 0.57 12.85
C ASN A 43 -4.18 -0.54 12.13
N ARG A 44 -4.14 -0.59 10.81
CA ARG A 44 -5.01 -1.46 10.00
C ARG A 44 -4.30 -1.90 8.72
N SER A 45 -4.28 -3.20 8.46
CA SER A 45 -3.81 -3.71 7.17
C SER A 45 -4.83 -3.43 6.06
N PHE A 46 -4.38 -3.37 4.81
CA PHE A 46 -5.27 -3.18 3.68
C PHE A 46 -6.26 -4.34 3.53
N ASP A 47 -5.80 -5.60 3.59
CA ASP A 47 -6.72 -6.74 3.48
C ASP A 47 -7.71 -6.84 4.66
N HIS A 48 -7.31 -6.41 5.85
CA HIS A 48 -8.20 -6.39 7.01
C HIS A 48 -9.40 -5.45 6.79
N TYR A 49 -9.22 -4.29 6.13
CA TYR A 49 -10.35 -3.40 5.81
C TYR A 49 -10.96 -3.65 4.45
N PHE A 50 -10.14 -3.76 3.41
CA PHE A 50 -10.56 -3.68 2.02
C PHE A 50 -10.26 -4.95 1.22
N GLY A 51 -9.82 -6.04 1.85
CA GLY A 51 -9.57 -7.32 1.16
C GLY A 51 -10.82 -7.85 0.44
N ALA A 52 -12.02 -7.58 0.98
CA ALA A 52 -13.29 -7.98 0.39
C ALA A 52 -13.87 -6.95 -0.61
N LEU A 53 -13.35 -5.71 -0.68
CA LEU A 53 -13.89 -4.64 -1.51
C LEU A 53 -13.81 -4.97 -3.01
N ARG A 54 -14.83 -4.65 -3.81
CA ARG A 54 -14.79 -4.93 -5.25
C ARG A 54 -13.68 -4.16 -5.98
N GLY A 55 -13.00 -4.86 -6.89
CA GLY A 55 -12.07 -4.27 -7.85
C GLY A 55 -10.80 -3.67 -7.24
N VAL A 56 -10.40 -4.10 -6.05
CA VAL A 56 -9.06 -3.90 -5.50
C VAL A 56 -8.30 -5.22 -5.48
N ARG A 57 -6.98 -5.20 -5.42
CA ARG A 57 -6.19 -6.41 -5.23
C ARG A 57 -6.34 -6.91 -3.78
N GLY A 58 -7.36 -7.73 -3.52
CA GLY A 58 -7.70 -8.30 -2.22
C GLY A 58 -7.82 -9.82 -2.27
N PHE A 59 -8.81 -10.40 -1.57
CA PHE A 59 -8.98 -11.86 -1.44
C PHE A 59 -9.17 -12.61 -2.77
N GLY A 60 -9.60 -11.92 -3.82
CA GLY A 60 -9.74 -12.44 -5.16
C GLY A 60 -8.49 -12.35 -6.05
N ASP A 61 -7.32 -11.95 -5.51
CA ASP A 61 -6.07 -11.87 -6.28
C ASP A 61 -5.85 -13.15 -7.10
N PRO A 62 -5.79 -13.09 -8.45
CA PRO A 62 -5.52 -14.26 -9.28
C PRO A 62 -4.07 -14.75 -9.20
N HIS A 63 -3.16 -13.96 -8.64
CA HIS A 63 -1.72 -14.21 -8.61
C HIS A 63 -1.09 -14.04 -7.21
N PRO A 64 -1.65 -14.65 -6.15
CA PRO A 64 -1.02 -14.61 -4.83
C PRO A 64 0.33 -15.33 -4.89
N VAL A 65 1.25 -14.93 -4.01
CA VAL A 65 2.55 -15.61 -3.88
C VAL A 65 2.31 -17.08 -3.46
N THR A 66 3.10 -17.98 -4.03
CA THR A 66 3.14 -19.39 -3.65
C THR A 66 4.26 -19.61 -2.63
N LEU A 67 3.93 -20.24 -1.51
CA LEU A 67 4.86 -20.60 -0.44
C LEU A 67 5.71 -21.83 -0.83
N ASP A 68 6.74 -22.11 -0.06
CA ASP A 68 7.68 -23.23 -0.30
C ASP A 68 6.98 -24.61 -0.33
N ASP A 69 5.81 -24.74 0.31
CA ASP A 69 4.98 -25.95 0.32
C ASP A 69 4.02 -26.09 -0.87
N GLY A 70 4.02 -25.10 -1.78
CA GLY A 70 3.17 -25.07 -2.97
C GLY A 70 1.77 -24.48 -2.78
N ARG A 71 1.39 -24.08 -1.56
CA ARG A 71 0.11 -23.39 -1.28
C ARG A 71 0.25 -21.89 -1.48
N SER A 72 -0.87 -21.18 -1.58
CA SER A 72 -0.82 -19.71 -1.63
C SER A 72 -0.51 -19.12 -0.25
N VAL A 73 0.05 -17.91 -0.24
CA VAL A 73 0.38 -17.12 0.95
C VAL A 73 -0.76 -16.98 1.98
N TRP A 74 -2.00 -17.16 1.56
CA TRP A 74 -3.17 -17.21 2.44
C TRP A 74 -3.13 -18.32 3.50
N HIS A 75 -2.40 -19.41 3.25
CA HIS A 75 -2.31 -20.57 4.14
C HIS A 75 -1.21 -20.35 5.19
N GLN A 76 -1.56 -19.79 6.35
CA GLN A 76 -0.64 -19.58 7.46
C GLN A 76 -0.86 -20.63 8.55
N SER A 77 0.18 -21.29 9.05
CA SER A 77 0.01 -22.39 10.01
C SER A 77 0.10 -21.96 11.46
N ASP A 78 -0.79 -22.48 12.32
CA ASP A 78 -0.68 -22.39 13.79
C ASP A 78 0.19 -23.50 14.41
N GLY A 79 0.78 -24.36 13.58
CA GLY A 79 1.55 -25.55 13.98
C GLY A 79 0.72 -26.85 14.00
N THR A 80 -0.61 -26.77 13.92
CA THR A 80 -1.52 -27.91 13.88
C THR A 80 -2.39 -27.95 12.62
N LYS A 81 -2.87 -26.79 12.16
CA LYS A 81 -3.65 -26.61 10.94
C LYS A 81 -3.29 -25.30 10.22
N ASP A 82 -3.88 -25.12 9.04
CA ASP A 82 -3.87 -23.83 8.36
C ASP A 82 -4.94 -22.91 8.94
N VAL A 83 -4.60 -21.64 9.05
CA VAL A 83 -5.48 -20.51 9.34
C VAL A 83 -5.52 -19.67 8.07
N LEU A 84 -6.69 -19.63 7.44
CA LEU A 84 -7.00 -18.73 6.32
C LEU A 84 -7.55 -17.41 6.86
N PRO A 85 -7.59 -16.33 6.07
CA PRO A 85 -8.30 -15.13 6.47
C PRO A 85 -9.76 -15.44 6.81
N PHE A 86 -10.27 -14.92 7.93
CA PHE A 86 -11.61 -15.22 8.42
C PHE A 86 -12.33 -13.96 8.91
N HIS A 87 -13.65 -13.93 8.74
CA HIS A 87 -14.50 -12.89 9.30
C HIS A 87 -14.95 -13.36 10.69
N PRO A 88 -14.66 -12.62 11.77
CA PRO A 88 -15.16 -12.93 13.09
C PRO A 88 -16.70 -12.90 13.19
N ASP A 89 -17.30 -13.87 13.88
CA ASP A 89 -18.77 -14.05 13.96
C ASP A 89 -19.53 -12.98 14.77
N ALA A 90 -18.92 -11.86 15.15
CA ALA A 90 -19.59 -10.81 15.93
C ALA A 90 -20.59 -10.03 15.07
N ASP A 91 -21.83 -9.88 15.55
CA ASP A 91 -22.93 -9.21 14.83
C ASP A 91 -22.65 -7.71 14.52
N ASP A 92 -21.76 -7.06 15.27
CA ASP A 92 -21.39 -5.65 15.14
C ASP A 92 -19.87 -5.44 15.19
N LEU A 93 -19.15 -6.21 14.39
CA LEU A 93 -17.68 -6.33 14.48
C LEU A 93 -16.91 -5.00 14.41
N GLY A 94 -17.29 -4.04 13.57
CA GLY A 94 -16.62 -2.72 13.54
C GLY A 94 -17.02 -1.78 14.70
N MET A 95 -17.87 -2.23 15.62
CA MET A 95 -18.11 -1.63 16.94
C MET A 95 -17.36 -2.36 18.07
N GLN A 96 -16.59 -3.41 17.76
CA GLN A 96 -15.82 -4.18 18.74
C GLN A 96 -14.42 -3.61 18.95
N PHE A 97 -13.90 -3.81 20.17
CA PHE A 97 -12.54 -3.44 20.58
C PHE A 97 -11.61 -4.60 20.25
N LEU A 98 -11.16 -4.74 19.00
CA LEU A 98 -10.27 -5.86 18.62
C LEU A 98 -8.97 -5.80 19.43
N GLU A 99 -8.42 -6.95 19.81
CA GLU A 99 -7.13 -6.95 20.52
C GLU A 99 -6.00 -6.35 19.68
N GLY A 100 -5.06 -5.65 20.34
CA GLY A 100 -3.79 -5.25 19.76
C GLY A 100 -2.89 -6.45 19.49
N LEU A 101 -2.28 -6.51 18.30
CA LEU A 101 -1.42 -7.62 17.90
C LEU A 101 0.07 -7.28 18.02
N PRO A 102 0.98 -8.27 17.98
CA PRO A 102 2.42 -7.98 17.96
C PRO A 102 2.84 -7.28 16.67
N HIS A 103 3.33 -6.04 16.75
CA HIS A 103 3.80 -5.23 15.62
C HIS A 103 5.14 -4.52 15.88
N SER A 104 6.00 -5.08 16.74
CA SER A 104 7.36 -4.56 16.91
C SER A 104 8.29 -4.98 15.75
N TRP A 105 9.47 -4.37 15.64
CA TRP A 105 10.52 -4.78 14.70
C TRP A 105 10.78 -6.31 14.71
N PRO A 106 11.05 -6.96 15.86
CA PRO A 106 11.27 -8.41 15.86
C PRO A 106 10.03 -9.20 15.41
N ASP A 107 8.81 -8.80 15.78
CA ASP A 107 7.59 -9.51 15.38
C ASP A 107 7.32 -9.37 13.88
N GLY A 108 7.50 -8.15 13.34
CA GLY A 108 7.37 -7.87 11.92
C GLY A 108 8.39 -8.66 11.09
N HIS A 109 9.66 -8.68 11.50
CA HIS A 109 10.69 -9.46 10.84
C HIS A 109 10.49 -10.98 10.99
N ALA A 110 9.91 -11.44 12.10
CA ALA A 110 9.53 -12.83 12.29
C ALA A 110 8.42 -13.26 11.33
N ALA A 111 7.37 -12.44 11.15
CA ALA A 111 6.28 -12.70 10.20
C ALA A 111 6.75 -12.65 8.73
N TYR A 112 7.60 -11.66 8.42
CA TYR A 112 8.22 -11.47 7.11
C TYR A 112 9.11 -12.65 6.70
N ASN A 113 9.84 -13.24 7.65
CA ASN A 113 10.68 -14.42 7.48
C ASN A 113 11.60 -14.38 6.24
N GLY A 114 12.33 -13.27 6.05
CA GLY A 114 13.29 -13.14 4.94
C GLY A 114 12.63 -13.12 3.56
N GLY A 115 11.34 -12.80 3.46
CA GLY A 115 10.58 -12.71 2.22
C GLY A 115 9.73 -13.93 1.92
N LYS A 116 9.89 -15.01 2.71
CA LYS A 116 9.03 -16.21 2.60
C LYS A 116 7.59 -15.91 2.99
N TYR A 117 7.39 -14.98 3.93
CA TYR A 117 6.10 -14.39 4.25
C TYR A 117 5.05 -15.43 4.71
N ASP A 118 5.52 -16.44 5.44
CA ASP A 118 4.83 -17.68 5.82
C ASP A 118 4.71 -17.88 7.34
N ARG A 119 5.06 -16.86 8.14
CA ARG A 119 5.14 -16.95 9.61
C ARG A 119 4.28 -15.92 10.34
N TRP A 120 3.18 -15.49 9.75
CA TRP A 120 2.29 -14.51 10.35
C TRP A 120 1.64 -15.02 11.63
N VAL A 121 0.99 -16.18 11.59
CA VAL A 121 0.31 -16.76 12.76
C VAL A 121 1.29 -17.08 13.90
N PRO A 122 2.47 -17.71 13.67
CA PRO A 122 3.45 -17.92 14.73
C PRO A 122 4.02 -16.64 15.34
N ALA A 123 4.09 -15.54 14.57
CA ALA A 123 4.66 -14.28 15.04
C ALA A 123 3.62 -13.36 15.71
N LYS A 124 2.35 -13.45 15.31
CA LYS A 124 1.32 -12.44 15.64
C LYS A 124 0.03 -13.03 16.22
N GLY A 125 -0.06 -14.36 16.36
CA GLY A 125 -1.27 -15.06 16.79
C GLY A 125 -2.29 -15.19 15.66
N THR A 126 -3.38 -15.93 15.89
CA THR A 126 -4.38 -16.25 14.87
C THR A 126 -5.23 -15.06 14.44
N THR A 127 -5.46 -14.10 15.35
CA THR A 127 -6.24 -12.87 15.10
C THR A 127 -5.64 -12.01 13.98
N THR A 128 -4.35 -12.19 13.66
CA THR A 128 -3.75 -11.58 12.46
C THR A 128 -4.56 -11.85 11.18
N MET A 129 -5.23 -13.00 11.10
CA MET A 129 -5.99 -13.40 9.92
C MET A 129 -7.44 -12.86 9.90
N ALA A 130 -7.86 -12.07 10.89
CA ALA A 130 -9.20 -11.48 10.92
C ALA A 130 -9.35 -10.37 9.88
N TYR A 131 -10.55 -10.22 9.28
CA TYR A 131 -10.88 -9.11 8.38
C TYR A 131 -12.31 -8.58 8.61
N LEU A 132 -12.55 -7.38 8.09
CA LEU A 132 -13.82 -6.65 8.09
C LEU A 132 -14.42 -6.59 6.67
N THR A 133 -15.74 -6.46 6.62
CA THR A 133 -16.55 -6.36 5.41
C THR A 133 -17.19 -4.97 5.28
N ARG A 134 -17.94 -4.75 4.20
CA ARG A 134 -18.70 -3.52 3.98
C ARG A 134 -19.72 -3.28 5.10
N GLU A 135 -20.31 -4.36 5.61
CA GLU A 135 -21.30 -4.33 6.68
C GLU A 135 -20.65 -3.85 8.00
N ASP A 136 -19.36 -4.13 8.19
CA ASP A 136 -18.61 -3.77 9.41
C ASP A 136 -17.97 -2.36 9.35
N ILE A 137 -17.62 -1.86 8.16
CA ILE A 137 -17.02 -0.51 8.00
C ILE A 137 -17.62 0.23 6.80
N PRO A 138 -18.95 0.46 6.82
CA PRO A 138 -19.66 0.99 5.67
C PRO A 138 -19.19 2.39 5.25
N PHE A 139 -18.77 3.21 6.20
CA PHE A 139 -18.25 4.56 5.94
C PHE A 139 -16.93 4.53 5.14
N HIS A 140 -15.97 3.68 5.52
CA HIS A 140 -14.70 3.51 4.81
C HIS A 140 -14.92 2.95 3.41
N TYR A 141 -15.84 1.99 3.24
CA TYR A 141 -16.22 1.47 1.92
C TYR A 141 -16.91 2.53 1.06
N ALA A 142 -17.74 3.41 1.65
CA ALA A 142 -18.37 4.53 0.94
C ALA A 142 -17.34 5.58 0.49
N LEU A 143 -16.33 5.88 1.31
CA LEU A 143 -15.20 6.72 0.90
C LEU A 143 -14.45 6.10 -0.28
N ALA A 144 -14.13 4.81 -0.20
CA ALA A 144 -13.46 4.09 -1.28
C ALA A 144 -14.31 4.05 -2.56
N ASP A 145 -15.63 3.85 -2.46
CA ASP A 145 -16.54 3.85 -3.62
C ASP A 145 -16.72 5.24 -4.25
N THR A 146 -16.45 6.30 -3.50
CA THR A 146 -16.62 7.68 -3.96
C THR A 146 -15.34 8.26 -4.54
N PHE A 147 -14.22 8.03 -3.86
CA PHE A 147 -12.92 8.64 -4.15
C PHE A 147 -11.89 7.60 -4.59
N THR A 148 -10.63 7.98 -4.73
CA THR A 148 -9.58 7.02 -5.11
C THR A 148 -9.11 6.25 -3.87
N VAL A 149 -9.12 4.92 -3.94
CA VAL A 149 -8.45 4.02 -3.00
C VAL A 149 -7.13 3.52 -3.60
N CYS A 150 -6.05 3.50 -2.81
CA CYS A 150 -4.76 2.99 -3.25
C CYS A 150 -4.56 1.57 -2.72
N ASP A 151 -4.51 0.56 -3.60
CA ASP A 151 -4.44 -0.86 -3.24
C ASP A 151 -3.01 -1.43 -3.28
N SER A 152 -2.01 -0.57 -3.49
CA SER A 152 -0.58 -0.88 -3.40
C SER A 152 0.16 0.17 -2.56
N TYR A 153 -0.51 0.70 -1.53
CA TYR A 153 0.09 1.60 -0.53
C TYR A 153 0.58 0.80 0.68
N HIS A 154 1.85 0.92 1.00
CA HIS A 154 2.53 0.17 2.05
C HIS A 154 2.88 1.06 3.23
N CYS A 155 2.86 0.51 4.45
CA CYS A 155 3.57 1.20 5.52
C CYS A 155 5.06 1.26 5.17
N SER A 156 5.71 2.36 5.53
CA SER A 156 7.10 2.58 5.12
C SER A 156 8.09 1.67 5.84
N PHE A 157 7.72 1.16 7.01
CA PHE A 157 8.59 0.44 7.93
C PHE A 157 7.93 -0.84 8.46
N ILE A 158 8.70 -1.93 8.55
CA ILE A 158 8.26 -3.21 9.14
C ILE A 158 8.39 -3.12 10.67
N GLY A 159 7.34 -2.63 11.32
CA GLY A 159 7.28 -2.53 12.77
C GLY A 159 6.37 -1.40 13.22
N SER A 160 6.68 -0.81 14.38
CA SER A 160 5.77 0.02 15.16
C SER A 160 5.41 1.37 14.53
N THR A 161 4.44 2.03 15.18
CA THR A 161 3.87 3.34 14.87
C THR A 161 4.89 4.44 14.59
N ASP A 162 5.77 4.71 15.55
CA ASP A 162 6.63 5.89 15.49
C ASP A 162 7.56 5.92 14.27
N PRO A 163 8.31 4.83 13.97
CA PRO A 163 9.08 4.75 12.74
C PRO A 163 8.26 5.05 11.47
N ASN A 164 7.03 4.54 11.37
CA ASN A 164 6.16 4.80 10.22
C ASN A 164 5.73 6.28 10.14
N ARG A 165 5.38 6.89 11.27
CA ARG A 165 5.10 8.33 11.35
C ARG A 165 6.36 9.16 11.04
N TYR A 166 7.57 8.74 11.44
CA TYR A 166 8.82 9.43 11.05
C TYR A 166 9.05 9.42 9.55
N TYR A 167 8.67 8.35 8.83
CA TYR A 167 8.72 8.36 7.35
C TYR A 167 7.73 9.37 6.74
N MET A 168 6.53 9.54 7.30
CA MET A 168 5.59 10.58 6.87
C MET A 168 6.16 11.99 7.12
N TRP A 169 6.88 12.19 8.21
CA TRP A 169 7.39 13.51 8.60
C TRP A 169 8.75 13.87 8.03
N THR A 170 9.59 12.87 7.76
CA THR A 170 11.02 13.09 7.54
C THR A 170 11.60 12.19 6.46
N GLY A 171 10.80 11.34 5.81
CA GLY A 171 11.25 10.45 4.72
C GLY A 171 12.11 9.26 5.17
N HIS A 172 12.50 9.19 6.45
CA HIS A 172 13.27 8.08 7.02
C HIS A 172 13.13 8.03 8.56
N THR A 173 13.85 7.12 9.22
CA THR A 173 13.89 6.98 10.69
C THR A 173 15.31 7.17 11.24
N GLY A 174 16.08 8.08 10.62
CA GLY A 174 17.51 8.25 10.91
C GLY A 174 18.38 7.11 10.36
N ASN A 175 18.03 6.59 9.18
CA ASN A 175 18.61 5.38 8.58
C ASN A 175 20.12 5.43 8.35
N ASP A 176 20.73 6.62 8.37
CA ASP A 176 22.18 6.82 8.22
C ASP A 176 22.95 6.74 9.55
N GLY A 177 22.25 6.47 10.66
CA GLY A 177 22.84 6.36 11.99
C GLY A 177 23.19 7.69 12.65
N LYS A 178 22.68 8.80 12.14
CA LYS A 178 22.93 10.15 12.70
C LYS A 178 21.68 10.72 13.37
N GLY A 179 21.88 11.79 14.13
CA GLY A 179 20.79 12.56 14.75
C GLY A 179 19.95 11.78 15.76
N GLY A 180 20.48 10.69 16.33
CA GLY A 180 19.78 9.82 17.28
C GLY A 180 19.14 8.56 16.68
N GLY A 181 19.26 8.35 15.36
CA GLY A 181 18.81 7.13 14.68
C GLY A 181 19.89 6.04 14.55
N PRO A 182 19.57 4.90 13.92
CA PRO A 182 18.24 4.56 13.41
C PRO A 182 17.26 4.20 14.54
N VAL A 183 16.01 4.64 14.41
CA VAL A 183 14.94 4.31 15.36
C VAL A 183 14.13 3.14 14.85
N LEU A 184 13.98 2.10 15.68
CA LEU A 184 13.39 0.81 15.29
C LEU A 184 12.11 0.45 16.04
N GLY A 185 11.65 1.32 16.95
CA GLY A 185 10.41 1.18 17.69
C GLY A 185 9.97 2.53 18.27
N ASN A 186 9.03 2.49 19.21
CA ASN A 186 8.48 3.68 19.87
C ASN A 186 9.44 4.18 20.98
N ASP A 187 10.65 4.56 20.57
CA ASP A 187 11.76 4.90 21.46
C ASP A 187 11.63 6.29 22.10
N GLU A 188 11.05 7.26 21.37
CA GLU A 188 10.71 8.62 21.84
C GLU A 188 11.88 9.43 22.49
N ARG A 189 13.13 9.17 22.10
CA ARG A 189 14.32 9.62 22.87
C ARG A 189 14.73 11.09 22.65
N GLY A 190 14.30 11.71 21.55
CA GLY A 190 14.84 13.01 21.13
C GLY A 190 15.75 12.90 19.92
N TYR A 191 15.36 13.56 18.83
CA TYR A 191 16.03 13.42 17.53
C TYR A 191 16.41 14.78 16.91
N ASP A 192 17.51 14.78 16.14
CA ASP A 192 18.12 16.00 15.57
C ASP A 192 18.18 16.02 14.03
N TRP A 193 17.71 14.96 13.34
CA TRP A 193 17.63 15.03 11.87
C TRP A 193 16.48 15.95 11.43
N THR A 194 16.67 16.62 10.29
CA THR A 194 15.73 17.62 9.80
C THR A 194 14.42 16.99 9.36
N THR A 195 13.32 17.52 9.88
CA THR A 195 11.94 17.15 9.52
C THR A 195 11.45 17.94 8.30
N TYR A 196 10.43 17.43 7.60
CA TYR A 196 9.84 18.12 6.45
C TYR A 196 9.19 19.47 6.81
N PRO A 197 8.46 19.62 7.94
CA PRO A 197 7.93 20.93 8.34
C PRO A 197 9.01 22.00 8.53
N GLU A 198 10.22 21.64 8.95
CA GLU A 198 11.33 22.59 8.98
C GLU A 198 11.74 23.08 7.59
N ARG A 199 11.67 22.21 6.60
CA ARG A 199 11.98 22.54 5.20
C ARG A 199 10.89 23.39 4.58
N LEU A 200 9.63 23.09 4.91
CA LEU A 200 8.49 23.93 4.53
C LEU A 200 8.59 25.33 5.12
N GLU A 201 8.91 25.44 6.42
CA GLU A 201 9.12 26.73 7.08
C GLU A 201 10.23 27.55 6.38
N ALA A 202 11.37 26.91 6.09
CA ALA A 202 12.49 27.56 5.40
C ALA A 202 12.12 28.01 3.97
N ALA A 203 11.21 27.31 3.31
CA ALA A 203 10.71 27.65 1.98
C ALA A 203 9.52 28.63 1.99
N GLY A 204 9.05 29.05 3.16
CA GLY A 204 7.87 29.91 3.29
C GLY A 204 6.54 29.22 2.94
N VAL A 205 6.50 27.89 2.93
CA VAL A 205 5.27 27.11 2.74
C VAL A 205 4.58 26.96 4.08
N SER A 206 3.37 27.49 4.19
CA SER A 206 2.61 27.52 5.44
C SER A 206 2.19 26.11 5.88
N TRP A 207 2.39 25.81 7.17
CA TRP A 207 2.00 24.52 7.74
C TRP A 207 1.52 24.63 9.20
N LYS A 208 0.75 23.63 9.66
CA LYS A 208 0.26 23.52 11.04
C LYS A 208 -0.21 22.11 11.39
N ILE A 209 -0.21 21.77 12.68
CA ILE A 209 -0.86 20.58 13.22
C ILE A 209 -2.18 20.97 13.92
N TYR A 210 -3.24 20.23 13.61
CA TYR A 210 -4.54 20.29 14.30
C TYR A 210 -4.68 19.07 15.21
N GLN A 211 -4.87 19.32 16.50
CA GLN A 211 -4.91 18.31 17.56
C GLN A 211 -5.56 18.90 18.83
N ASP A 212 -5.89 18.06 19.81
CA ASP A 212 -6.18 18.50 21.17
C ASP A 212 -4.91 18.50 22.03
N ILE A 213 -4.78 19.47 22.94
CA ILE A 213 -3.58 19.59 23.79
C ILE A 213 -3.59 18.65 25.00
N GLY A 214 -4.70 17.98 25.30
CA GLY A 214 -4.81 17.09 26.45
C GLY A 214 -4.67 17.83 27.79
N ASP A 215 -3.66 17.46 28.58
CA ASP A 215 -3.27 18.18 29.80
C ASP A 215 -2.13 19.19 29.59
N GLY A 216 -1.81 19.46 28.33
CA GLY A 216 -0.70 20.27 27.87
C GLY A 216 0.32 19.42 27.12
N LEU A 217 0.92 20.00 26.08
CA LEU A 217 2.02 19.39 25.34
C LEU A 217 3.34 20.00 25.83
N ASP A 218 3.56 19.97 27.14
CA ASP A 218 4.66 20.65 27.82
C ASP A 218 5.46 19.73 28.78
N ALA A 219 4.98 18.51 29.04
CA ALA A 219 5.62 17.58 29.95
C ALA A 219 6.81 16.86 29.30
N ALA A 220 8.00 17.03 29.87
CA ALA A 220 9.20 16.36 29.39
C ALA A 220 9.09 14.83 29.53
N GLY A 221 9.28 14.10 28.44
CA GLY A 221 9.34 12.63 28.42
C GLY A 221 7.97 11.92 28.35
N SER A 222 6.88 12.64 28.08
CA SER A 222 5.54 12.09 27.87
C SER A 222 4.76 12.98 26.91
N TRP A 223 5.30 13.20 25.70
CA TRP A 223 4.71 14.14 24.75
C TRP A 223 3.47 13.55 24.09
N GLY A 224 2.29 13.99 24.53
CA GLY A 224 1.02 13.56 23.93
C GLY A 224 0.32 12.39 24.62
N TRP A 225 1.03 11.67 25.49
CA TRP A 225 0.50 10.60 26.31
C TRP A 225 -0.24 11.13 27.54
N ILE A 226 -1.52 10.78 27.65
CA ILE A 226 -2.35 11.01 28.83
C ILE A 226 -3.26 9.80 29.07
N ALA A 227 -3.78 9.65 30.29
CA ALA A 227 -4.66 8.51 30.63
C ALA A 227 -6.08 8.61 30.03
N ASP A 228 -6.47 9.79 29.55
CA ASP A 228 -7.81 10.06 29.00
C ASP A 228 -7.79 9.89 27.49
N ALA A 229 -8.27 8.74 27.01
CA ALA A 229 -8.29 8.37 25.59
C ALA A 229 -9.09 9.32 24.69
N TYR A 230 -9.98 10.16 25.25
CA TYR A 230 -10.80 11.10 24.49
C TYR A 230 -10.15 12.48 24.37
N ARG A 231 -8.96 12.71 24.91
CA ARG A 231 -8.24 13.99 24.84
C ARG A 231 -6.78 13.78 24.43
N GLY A 232 -6.10 14.87 24.09
CA GLY A 232 -4.71 14.85 23.64
C GLY A 232 -4.57 14.34 22.20
N ASN A 233 -3.41 13.75 21.92
CA ASN A 233 -3.06 13.27 20.59
C ASN A 233 -2.44 11.87 20.59
N TYR A 234 -2.44 11.15 21.72
CA TYR A 234 -1.94 9.77 21.83
C TYR A 234 -0.48 9.55 21.36
N GLY A 235 0.35 10.58 21.33
CA GLY A 235 1.72 10.48 20.78
C GLY A 235 1.77 10.46 19.25
N ASP A 236 0.62 10.48 18.56
CA ASP A 236 0.50 10.46 17.09
C ASP A 236 1.14 11.67 16.40
N ASN A 237 1.36 12.75 17.16
CA ASN A 237 2.20 13.87 16.75
C ASN A 237 3.66 13.61 17.11
N SER A 238 4.30 12.69 16.40
CA SER A 238 5.68 12.28 16.65
C SER A 238 6.73 13.38 16.36
N LEU A 239 6.34 14.56 15.82
CA LEU A 239 7.25 15.73 15.76
C LEU A 239 7.69 16.16 17.17
N LEU A 240 6.86 15.93 18.18
CA LEU A 240 7.17 16.28 19.57
C LEU A 240 8.35 15.49 20.14
N TYR A 241 8.79 14.41 19.47
CA TYR A 241 9.98 13.65 19.83
C TYR A 241 11.26 14.21 19.18
N PHE A 242 11.17 15.23 18.34
CA PHE A 242 12.33 15.93 17.78
C PHE A 242 12.75 17.09 18.69
N ASN A 243 14.06 17.23 18.90
CA ASN A 243 14.66 18.19 19.82
C ASN A 243 14.20 19.62 19.55
N LYS A 244 14.01 19.95 18.28
CA LYS A 244 13.56 21.27 17.83
C LYS A 244 12.16 21.66 18.34
N TYR A 245 11.24 20.70 18.41
CA TYR A 245 9.85 20.94 18.82
C TYR A 245 9.69 20.81 20.34
N ARG A 246 10.33 19.78 20.91
CA ARG A 246 10.27 19.52 22.36
C ARG A 246 10.90 20.65 23.19
N ASN A 247 11.91 21.32 22.63
CA ASN A 247 12.58 22.46 23.29
C ASN A 247 12.03 23.83 22.88
N ALA A 248 11.02 23.90 22.00
CA ALA A 248 10.44 25.16 21.55
C ALA A 248 9.66 25.85 22.68
N ALA A 249 9.64 27.18 22.69
CA ALA A 249 8.91 28.00 23.65
C ALA A 249 7.76 28.78 22.96
N PRO A 250 6.74 29.24 23.70
CA PRO A 250 5.70 30.10 23.13
C PRO A 250 6.26 31.30 22.36
N GLY A 251 5.75 31.52 21.14
CA GLY A 251 6.27 32.52 20.20
C GLY A 251 7.30 31.98 19.21
N ASP A 252 7.86 30.78 19.44
CA ASP A 252 8.59 30.05 18.41
C ASP A 252 7.59 29.41 17.43
N PRO A 253 7.81 29.49 16.10
CA PRO A 253 6.93 28.85 15.13
C PRO A 253 6.73 27.35 15.37
N TRP A 254 7.74 26.66 15.90
CA TRP A 254 7.69 25.23 16.21
C TRP A 254 6.74 24.92 17.36
N TYR A 255 6.71 25.77 18.39
CA TYR A 255 5.74 25.65 19.48
C TYR A 255 4.35 25.99 18.96
N ASP A 256 4.19 27.14 18.33
CA ASP A 256 2.88 27.67 17.94
C ASP A 256 2.16 26.76 16.95
N LYS A 257 2.90 26.12 16.03
CA LYS A 257 2.36 25.28 14.96
C LYS A 257 2.25 23.79 15.32
N ALA A 258 3.02 23.27 16.28
CA ALA A 258 3.06 21.84 16.60
C ALA A 258 2.66 21.48 18.04
N ARG A 259 2.62 22.45 18.98
CA ARG A 259 2.30 22.23 20.40
C ARG A 259 1.04 22.93 20.87
N THR A 260 0.41 23.71 20.01
CA THR A 260 -0.91 24.29 20.29
C THR A 260 -2.02 23.47 19.62
N GLY A 261 -3.22 23.61 20.13
CA GLY A 261 -4.38 22.80 19.72
C GLY A 261 -5.63 23.23 20.46
N THR A 262 -6.74 22.55 20.22
CA THR A 262 -7.95 22.75 21.03
C THR A 262 -7.69 22.38 22.48
N ASN A 263 -8.49 22.91 23.39
CA ASN A 263 -8.48 22.52 24.79
C ASN A 263 -9.87 21.98 25.17
N VAL A 264 -10.12 20.71 24.84
CA VAL A 264 -11.39 20.03 25.11
C VAL A 264 -11.70 19.99 26.60
N LYS A 265 -10.67 19.90 27.44
CA LYS A 265 -10.80 20.01 28.91
C LYS A 265 -11.41 21.34 29.34
N ALA A 266 -11.12 22.43 28.61
CA ALA A 266 -11.65 23.76 28.86
C ALA A 266 -12.95 24.07 28.08
N GLY A 267 -13.48 23.10 27.32
CA GLY A 267 -14.76 23.21 26.62
C GLY A 267 -14.68 23.49 25.12
N ASP A 268 -13.49 23.53 24.50
CA ASP A 268 -13.37 23.60 23.04
C ASP A 268 -13.90 22.30 22.39
N GLY A 269 -14.44 22.40 21.18
CA GLY A 269 -14.65 21.24 20.30
C GLY A 269 -13.37 20.84 19.57
N TYR A 270 -13.15 19.53 19.35
CA TYR A 270 -11.95 18.95 18.70
C TYR A 270 -11.55 19.61 17.36
N PHE A 271 -12.53 20.11 16.62
CA PHE A 271 -12.34 20.65 15.26
C PHE A 271 -12.53 22.16 15.18
N ASP A 272 -12.73 22.86 16.31
CA ASP A 272 -13.09 24.28 16.33
C ASP A 272 -12.01 25.13 15.65
N ARG A 273 -10.73 24.83 15.92
CA ARG A 273 -9.60 25.52 15.29
C ARG A 273 -9.51 25.25 13.78
N LEU A 274 -9.69 24.00 13.36
CA LEU A 274 -9.67 23.64 11.94
C LEU A 274 -10.81 24.35 11.20
N ARG A 275 -12.03 24.28 11.75
CA ARG A 275 -13.21 24.93 11.18
C ARG A 275 -13.07 26.46 11.14
N ALA A 276 -12.47 27.06 12.17
CA ALA A 276 -12.22 28.50 12.19
C ALA A 276 -11.23 28.91 11.09
N ASP A 277 -10.12 28.17 10.93
CA ASP A 277 -9.13 28.45 9.88
C ASP A 277 -9.73 28.26 8.47
N VAL A 278 -10.53 27.22 8.25
CA VAL A 278 -11.24 27.01 6.97
C VAL A 278 -12.17 28.18 6.66
N LYS A 279 -13.08 28.53 7.59
CA LYS A 279 -14.07 29.62 7.36
C LYS A 279 -13.44 31.00 7.23
N ALA A 280 -12.27 31.21 7.82
CA ALA A 280 -11.54 32.46 7.73
C ALA A 280 -10.62 32.56 6.51
N GLY A 281 -10.55 31.52 5.66
CA GLY A 281 -9.60 31.47 4.54
C GLY A 281 -8.13 31.42 5.00
N LYS A 282 -7.88 30.82 6.16
CA LYS A 282 -6.56 30.72 6.83
C LYS A 282 -6.04 29.28 6.95
N LEU A 283 -6.69 28.31 6.30
CA LEU A 283 -6.18 26.95 6.25
C LEU A 283 -4.76 26.98 5.65
N PRO A 284 -3.73 26.40 6.31
CA PRO A 284 -2.37 26.36 5.77
C PRO A 284 -2.30 25.58 4.46
N GLN A 285 -1.20 25.78 3.72
CA GLN A 285 -0.91 24.97 2.53
C GLN A 285 -0.75 23.49 2.88
N ILE A 286 -0.19 23.17 4.06
CA ILE A 286 -0.04 21.81 4.55
C ILE A 286 -0.55 21.70 5.98
N SER A 287 -1.51 20.80 6.22
CA SER A 287 -2.11 20.58 7.53
C SER A 287 -2.01 19.10 7.90
N TRP A 288 -1.58 18.82 9.12
CA TRP A 288 -1.67 17.46 9.67
C TRP A 288 -2.70 17.44 10.80
N VAL A 289 -3.42 16.34 10.91
CA VAL A 289 -4.42 16.14 11.96
C VAL A 289 -3.99 14.94 12.80
N ALA A 290 -3.87 15.14 14.12
CA ALA A 290 -3.64 14.08 15.08
C ALA A 290 -4.90 13.89 15.94
N ALA A 291 -5.32 12.64 16.11
CA ALA A 291 -6.52 12.29 16.85
C ALA A 291 -6.18 11.90 18.30
N PRO A 292 -7.08 12.11 19.26
CA PRO A 292 -7.04 11.37 20.53
C PRO A 292 -7.13 9.86 20.30
N GLU A 293 -6.63 9.06 21.25
CA GLU A 293 -6.56 7.59 21.17
C GLU A 293 -7.90 6.95 20.75
N ALA A 294 -9.00 7.35 21.38
CA ALA A 294 -10.31 6.77 21.14
C ALA A 294 -10.77 6.94 19.68
N PHE A 295 -10.18 7.90 18.96
CA PHE A 295 -10.52 8.25 17.59
C PHE A 295 -9.39 7.95 16.60
N SER A 296 -8.31 7.28 17.02
CA SER A 296 -7.18 6.96 16.15
C SER A 296 -7.43 5.70 15.32
N GLU A 297 -8.41 4.86 15.68
CA GLU A 297 -8.63 3.50 15.18
C GLU A 297 -7.57 2.47 15.56
N HIS A 298 -6.71 2.74 16.55
CA HIS A 298 -5.91 1.69 17.17
C HIS A 298 -6.83 0.50 17.53
N SER A 299 -6.42 -0.75 17.28
CA SER A 299 -7.34 -1.92 17.25
C SER A 299 -8.16 -2.14 18.49
N ASN A 300 -7.58 -1.84 19.65
CA ASN A 300 -8.25 -1.79 20.94
C ASN A 300 -9.31 -0.66 21.04
N TRP A 301 -9.70 -0.02 19.94
CA TRP A 301 -10.83 0.89 19.79
C TRP A 301 -11.64 0.56 18.53
N PRO A 302 -12.97 0.73 18.60
CA PRO A 302 -13.85 0.48 17.46
C PRO A 302 -13.58 1.36 16.24
N SER A 303 -13.62 0.75 15.05
CA SER A 303 -13.45 1.44 13.77
C SER A 303 -14.49 2.55 13.52
N ASN A 304 -15.69 2.47 14.11
CA ASN A 304 -16.70 3.51 13.94
C ASN A 304 -16.35 4.84 14.64
N TYR A 305 -15.45 4.85 15.63
CA TYR A 305 -15.01 6.09 16.30
C TYR A 305 -14.09 6.90 15.38
N GLY A 306 -13.17 6.24 14.68
CA GLY A 306 -12.37 6.90 13.65
C GLY A 306 -13.18 7.32 12.44
N ALA A 307 -14.16 6.51 12.02
CA ALA A 307 -15.12 6.91 10.99
C ALA A 307 -15.83 8.25 11.36
N TRP A 308 -16.26 8.39 12.62
CA TRP A 308 -16.80 9.65 13.12
C TRP A 308 -15.76 10.77 13.04
N TYR A 309 -14.53 10.57 13.51
CA TYR A 309 -13.50 11.60 13.49
C TYR A 309 -13.16 12.06 12.06
N ILE A 310 -12.98 11.11 11.12
CA ILE A 310 -12.79 11.36 9.69
C ILE A 310 -13.94 12.20 9.12
N SER A 311 -15.19 11.85 9.45
CA SER A 311 -16.36 12.62 9.00
C SER A 311 -16.33 14.07 9.48
N GLN A 312 -15.87 14.31 10.71
CA GLN A 312 -15.81 15.65 11.28
C GLN A 312 -14.69 16.48 10.66
N VAL A 313 -13.55 15.85 10.31
CA VAL A 313 -12.52 16.49 9.48
C VAL A 313 -13.09 16.88 8.12
N LEU A 314 -13.80 15.97 7.44
CA LEU A 314 -14.48 16.29 6.18
C LEU A 314 -15.50 17.43 6.34
N ASP A 315 -16.25 17.46 7.44
CA ASP A 315 -17.23 18.51 7.73
C ASP A 315 -16.60 19.87 8.04
N ALA A 316 -15.42 19.88 8.64
CA ALA A 316 -14.67 21.11 8.84
C ALA A 316 -14.18 21.65 7.50
N LEU A 317 -13.56 20.79 6.67
CA LEU A 317 -12.99 21.16 5.37
C LEU A 317 -14.06 21.58 4.35
N THR A 318 -15.23 20.91 4.34
CA THR A 318 -16.34 21.22 3.44
C THR A 318 -17.23 22.36 3.93
N SER A 319 -16.97 22.92 5.12
CA SER A 319 -17.76 24.05 5.63
C SER A 319 -17.54 25.37 4.89
N ASP A 320 -16.47 25.45 4.08
CA ASP A 320 -16.28 26.45 3.05
C ASP A 320 -16.04 25.76 1.69
N PRO A 321 -17.01 25.81 0.76
CA PRO A 321 -16.88 25.20 -0.55
C PRO A 321 -15.68 25.70 -1.37
N ALA A 322 -15.27 26.95 -1.22
CA ALA A 322 -14.15 27.52 -1.96
C ALA A 322 -12.82 26.96 -1.46
N VAL A 323 -12.69 26.70 -0.15
CA VAL A 323 -11.52 26.01 0.41
C VAL A 323 -11.50 24.54 0.00
N TRP A 324 -12.63 23.83 0.12
CA TRP A 324 -12.71 22.41 -0.26
C TRP A 324 -12.37 22.17 -1.74
N ALA A 325 -12.84 23.05 -2.64
CA ALA A 325 -12.55 22.97 -4.07
C ALA A 325 -11.03 22.95 -4.39
N ARG A 326 -10.19 23.41 -3.46
CA ARG A 326 -8.72 23.48 -3.58
C ARG A 326 -7.98 22.52 -2.64
N THR A 327 -8.68 21.59 -1.99
CA THR A 327 -8.13 20.72 -0.94
C THR A 327 -7.94 19.27 -1.41
N ALA A 328 -6.82 18.67 -1.02
CA ALA A 328 -6.62 17.22 -1.02
C ALA A 328 -6.53 16.71 0.42
N LEU A 329 -7.43 15.81 0.82
CA LEU A 329 -7.36 15.09 2.09
C LEU A 329 -6.80 13.68 1.84
N PHE A 330 -5.74 13.33 2.55
CA PHE A 330 -5.17 11.99 2.61
C PHE A 330 -5.56 11.35 3.94
N ILE A 331 -6.24 10.21 3.85
CA ILE A 331 -6.55 9.36 5.01
C ILE A 331 -5.76 8.08 4.85
N THR A 332 -4.82 7.84 5.75
CA THR A 332 -3.97 6.64 5.74
C THR A 332 -3.85 6.07 7.15
N TYR A 333 -3.23 4.91 7.26
CA TYR A 333 -2.79 4.34 8.53
C TYR A 333 -1.26 4.35 8.58
N ASP A 334 -0.71 4.35 9.78
CA ASP A 334 0.73 4.29 10.04
C ASP A 334 1.29 2.89 9.80
N GLU A 335 0.68 1.84 10.36
CA GLU A 335 1.07 0.45 10.21
C GLU A 335 -0.17 -0.47 10.34
N ASN A 336 0.06 -1.78 10.43
CA ASN A 336 -0.98 -2.78 10.23
C ASN A 336 -1.52 -3.42 11.53
N ASP A 337 -1.12 -2.97 12.71
CA ASP A 337 -1.27 -3.58 14.05
C ASP A 337 -0.65 -4.97 14.17
N GLY A 338 -0.30 -5.60 13.06
CA GLY A 338 -0.07 -7.03 12.95
C GLY A 338 -1.18 -7.79 12.23
N PHE A 339 -2.23 -7.14 11.73
CA PHE A 339 -3.19 -7.78 10.81
C PHE A 339 -2.52 -8.17 9.49
N PHE A 340 -2.87 -9.35 8.99
CA PHE A 340 -2.33 -9.94 7.79
C PHE A 340 -2.66 -9.10 6.55
N ASP A 341 -1.73 -9.09 5.61
CA ASP A 341 -1.95 -8.65 4.23
C ASP A 341 -1.24 -9.63 3.32
N HIS A 342 -1.85 -10.05 2.21
CA HIS A 342 -1.28 -11.10 1.35
C HIS A 342 -0.17 -10.62 0.42
N LEU A 343 -0.08 -9.31 0.19
CA LEU A 343 0.78 -8.78 -0.84
C LEU A 343 2.19 -8.61 -0.27
N VAL A 344 3.08 -9.54 -0.62
CA VAL A 344 4.49 -9.46 -0.24
C VAL A 344 5.05 -8.11 -0.69
N PRO A 345 5.55 -7.27 0.24
CA PRO A 345 5.91 -5.91 -0.09
C PRO A 345 7.16 -5.84 -1.00
N PRO A 346 7.29 -4.78 -1.80
CA PRO A 346 8.56 -4.41 -2.42
C PRO A 346 9.66 -4.24 -1.38
N LEU A 347 10.78 -4.92 -1.56
CA LEU A 347 11.89 -4.91 -0.62
C LEU A 347 13.23 -4.71 -1.35
N PRO A 348 14.24 -4.08 -0.72
CA PRO A 348 15.57 -4.05 -1.29
C PRO A 348 16.20 -5.46 -1.21
N PRO A 349 17.03 -5.87 -2.19
CA PRO A 349 17.87 -7.06 -2.03
C PRO A 349 18.79 -6.88 -0.82
N ARG A 350 18.79 -7.87 0.10
CA ARG A 350 19.64 -7.84 1.31
C ARG A 350 21.13 -7.95 1.02
N ASP A 351 21.48 -8.69 -0.02
CA ASP A 351 22.85 -8.92 -0.49
C ASP A 351 22.81 -9.48 -1.92
N ALA A 352 23.98 -9.65 -2.54
CA ALA A 352 24.10 -10.13 -3.90
C ALA A 352 23.65 -11.60 -4.12
N SER A 353 23.48 -12.39 -3.05
CA SER A 353 22.93 -13.75 -3.14
C SER A 353 21.40 -13.80 -3.11
N HIS A 354 20.74 -12.70 -2.71
CA HIS A 354 19.29 -12.57 -2.60
C HIS A 354 18.70 -11.52 -3.56
N GLY A 355 19.43 -11.25 -4.64
CA GLY A 355 18.99 -10.42 -5.75
C GLY A 355 19.87 -9.21 -5.99
N ARG A 356 19.39 -8.27 -6.80
CA ARG A 356 20.21 -7.17 -7.33
C ARG A 356 19.39 -5.91 -7.56
N SER A 357 20.03 -4.76 -7.39
CA SER A 357 19.42 -3.45 -7.65
C SER A 357 20.27 -2.63 -8.62
N THR A 358 19.61 -1.81 -9.44
CA THR A 358 20.24 -0.76 -10.25
C THR A 358 20.30 0.60 -9.53
N VAL A 359 19.76 0.66 -8.32
CA VAL A 359 19.66 1.85 -7.47
C VAL A 359 20.28 1.51 -6.11
N ASP A 360 20.91 2.48 -5.45
CA ASP A 360 21.47 2.27 -4.12
C ASP A 360 20.37 1.95 -3.09
N VAL A 361 20.55 0.86 -2.37
CA VAL A 361 19.63 0.31 -1.36
C VAL A 361 20.15 0.46 0.07
N GLY A 362 21.38 0.97 0.26
CA GLY A 362 22.06 0.93 1.55
C GLY A 362 21.27 1.62 2.67
N LEU A 363 20.64 2.76 2.37
CA LEU A 363 19.80 3.49 3.32
C LEU A 363 18.47 2.80 3.64
N ASP A 364 18.10 1.71 2.95
CA ASP A 364 16.91 0.91 3.24
C ASP A 364 17.23 -0.42 3.93
N LEU A 365 18.49 -0.65 4.30
CA LEU A 365 18.96 -1.85 4.98
C LEU A 365 19.54 -1.51 6.36
N TYR A 366 19.02 -2.14 7.40
CA TYR A 366 19.60 -2.11 8.74
C TYR A 366 20.61 -3.26 8.89
N PRO A 367 21.88 -2.98 9.27
CA PRO A 367 22.92 -4.01 9.36
C PRO A 367 22.76 -4.98 10.54
N GLY A 368 21.84 -4.72 11.48
CA GLY A 368 21.71 -5.48 12.71
C GLY A 368 22.65 -4.97 13.81
N ASP A 369 22.32 -5.31 15.06
CA ASP A 369 23.21 -5.15 16.21
C ASP A 369 23.01 -6.31 17.21
N ALA A 370 23.64 -6.22 18.40
CA ALA A 370 23.58 -7.27 19.41
C ALA A 370 22.17 -7.56 19.95
N GLY A 371 21.22 -6.62 19.81
CA GLY A 371 19.84 -6.74 20.30
C GLY A 371 18.78 -6.80 19.20
N ARG A 372 19.12 -6.47 17.95
CA ARG A 372 18.15 -6.34 16.86
C ARG A 372 18.63 -7.02 15.59
N VAL A 373 17.72 -7.78 14.97
CA VAL A 373 17.99 -8.51 13.73
C VAL A 373 18.29 -7.56 12.57
N ALA A 374 19.25 -7.95 11.73
CA ALA A 374 19.52 -7.28 10.46
C ALA A 374 18.35 -7.50 9.49
N GLY A 375 18.07 -6.50 8.65
CA GLY A 375 16.99 -6.62 7.66
C GLY A 375 16.64 -5.31 6.98
N PRO A 376 15.76 -5.36 5.96
CA PRO A 376 15.24 -4.15 5.33
C PRO A 376 14.38 -3.36 6.32
N TYR A 377 14.45 -2.03 6.27
CA TYR A 377 13.51 -1.20 7.02
C TYR A 377 12.09 -1.38 6.51
N GLY A 378 11.91 -1.51 5.19
CA GLY A 378 10.63 -1.69 4.51
C GLY A 378 10.81 -1.91 3.00
N LEU A 379 9.73 -1.89 2.21
CA LEU A 379 8.37 -1.53 2.62
C LEU A 379 7.75 -2.61 3.52
N GLY A 380 6.78 -2.21 4.34
CA GLY A 380 6.01 -3.13 5.18
C GLY A 380 4.69 -3.57 4.52
N PRO A 381 3.82 -4.27 5.27
CA PRO A 381 2.49 -4.67 4.81
C PRO A 381 1.68 -3.49 4.24
N ARG A 382 0.73 -3.78 3.36
CA ARG A 382 -0.16 -2.72 2.86
C ARG A 382 -1.03 -2.19 3.99
N VAL A 383 -1.24 -0.88 3.96
CA VAL A 383 -2.18 -0.16 4.84
C VAL A 383 -3.14 0.65 3.98
N PRO A 384 -4.37 0.92 4.44
CA PRO A 384 -5.30 1.72 3.67
C PRO A 384 -4.77 3.12 3.35
N MET A 385 -5.03 3.57 2.14
CA MET A 385 -4.83 4.96 1.73
C MET A 385 -6.00 5.40 0.84
N LEU A 386 -6.77 6.36 1.33
CA LEU A 386 -7.88 7.01 0.64
C LEU A 386 -7.47 8.44 0.29
N VAL A 387 -7.51 8.75 -1.00
CA VAL A 387 -7.29 10.11 -1.49
C VAL A 387 -8.65 10.76 -1.70
N VAL A 388 -9.06 11.65 -0.79
CA VAL A 388 -10.37 12.28 -0.75
C VAL A 388 -10.26 13.74 -1.20
N SER A 389 -10.77 14.03 -2.39
CA SER A 389 -10.60 15.33 -3.03
C SER A 389 -11.57 15.48 -4.21
N PRO A 390 -11.93 16.71 -4.62
CA PRO A 390 -12.70 16.91 -5.84
C PRO A 390 -12.07 16.25 -7.10
N TRP A 391 -10.74 16.17 -7.17
CA TRP A 391 -10.01 15.55 -8.30
C TRP A 391 -9.87 14.03 -8.21
N SER A 392 -10.21 13.41 -7.09
CA SER A 392 -10.09 11.95 -6.90
C SER A 392 -11.42 11.20 -6.95
N LYS A 393 -12.53 11.90 -7.21
CA LYS A 393 -13.88 11.31 -7.32
C LYS A 393 -13.96 10.16 -8.35
N GLY A 394 -15.04 9.39 -8.29
CA GLY A 394 -15.39 8.34 -9.26
C GLY A 394 -15.02 6.92 -8.84
N GLY A 395 -14.64 6.73 -7.57
CA GLY A 395 -14.39 5.41 -7.01
C GLY A 395 -13.22 4.69 -7.67
N TYR A 396 -12.13 5.39 -8.00
CA TYR A 396 -11.01 4.77 -8.71
C TYR A 396 -10.14 3.91 -7.80
N VAL A 397 -9.43 2.94 -8.36
CA VAL A 397 -8.29 2.28 -7.71
C VAL A 397 -6.97 2.80 -8.30
N CYS A 398 -5.99 3.04 -7.43
CA CYS A 398 -4.61 3.35 -7.80
C CYS A 398 -3.69 2.21 -7.34
N SER A 399 -3.14 1.48 -8.30
CA SER A 399 -2.24 0.35 -8.07
C SER A 399 -0.76 0.70 -8.31
N GLU A 400 -0.41 1.98 -8.19
CA GLU A 400 0.99 2.42 -8.10
C GLU A 400 1.56 1.97 -6.76
N THR A 401 2.79 1.42 -6.75
CA THR A 401 3.51 1.16 -5.50
C THR A 401 3.75 2.48 -4.77
N LEU A 402 3.26 2.60 -3.54
CA LEU A 402 3.30 3.82 -2.74
C LEU A 402 3.66 3.49 -1.29
N ASP A 403 4.19 4.47 -0.55
CA ASP A 403 4.41 4.39 0.90
C ASP A 403 4.22 5.76 1.57
N HIS A 404 4.55 5.93 2.86
CA HIS A 404 4.42 7.23 3.53
C HIS A 404 5.31 8.32 2.93
N THR A 405 6.42 7.96 2.28
CA THR A 405 7.25 8.95 1.57
C THR A 405 6.54 9.50 0.34
N SER A 406 5.55 8.80 -0.21
CA SER A 406 4.73 9.31 -1.31
C SER A 406 3.89 10.52 -0.90
N ILE A 407 3.54 10.69 0.39
CA ILE A 407 2.89 11.90 0.92
C ILE A 407 3.83 13.10 0.76
N LEU A 408 5.06 12.95 1.23
CA LEU A 408 6.11 13.98 1.12
C LEU A 408 6.35 14.32 -0.35
N ARG A 409 6.48 13.30 -1.21
CA ARG A 409 6.71 13.51 -2.65
C ARG A 409 5.57 14.22 -3.35
N PHE A 410 4.32 14.01 -2.94
CA PHE A 410 3.20 14.81 -3.45
C PHE A 410 3.37 16.30 -3.07
N MET A 411 3.76 16.57 -1.83
CA MET A 411 4.06 17.94 -1.37
C MET A 411 5.27 18.54 -2.11
N GLU A 412 6.33 17.75 -2.38
CA GLU A 412 7.47 18.19 -3.20
C GLU A 412 7.00 18.60 -4.60
N ARG A 413 6.17 17.74 -5.23
CA ARG A 413 5.64 17.99 -6.57
C ARG A 413 4.80 19.25 -6.62
N ARG A 414 4.08 19.54 -5.54
CA ARG A 414 3.20 20.69 -5.46
C ARG A 414 3.93 21.99 -5.13
N PHE A 415 4.87 21.98 -4.19
CA PHE A 415 5.45 23.21 -3.65
C PHE A 415 6.93 23.39 -3.95
N GLY A 416 7.58 22.43 -4.64
CA GLY A 416 8.98 22.52 -5.02
C GLY A 416 9.97 22.35 -3.85
N VAL A 417 9.51 21.91 -2.68
CA VAL A 417 10.34 21.70 -1.48
C VAL A 417 10.76 20.25 -1.41
N ALA A 418 12.02 19.94 -1.69
CA ALA A 418 12.53 18.57 -1.67
C ALA A 418 12.76 18.02 -0.25
N GLU A 419 12.59 16.72 -0.08
CA GLU A 419 12.88 15.90 1.10
C GLU A 419 14.10 14.99 0.85
N PRO A 420 15.35 15.48 1.06
CA PRO A 420 16.55 14.69 0.80
C PRO A 420 16.69 13.36 1.54
N ASN A 421 15.94 13.13 2.62
CA ASN A 421 16.08 11.89 3.38
C ASN A 421 15.31 10.72 2.74
N VAL A 422 14.37 10.97 1.80
CA VAL A 422 13.80 9.87 1.00
C VAL A 422 14.94 9.22 0.21
N SER A 423 15.20 7.95 0.50
CA SER A 423 16.30 7.21 -0.07
C SER A 423 16.24 7.14 -1.61
N PRO A 424 17.39 6.94 -2.29
CA PRO A 424 17.41 6.73 -3.73
C PRO A 424 16.51 5.56 -4.17
N TRP A 425 16.48 4.48 -3.40
CA TRP A 425 15.65 3.30 -3.71
C TRP A 425 14.16 3.61 -3.63
N ARG A 426 13.67 4.23 -2.55
CA ARG A 426 12.25 4.63 -2.43
C ARG A 426 11.83 5.62 -3.50
N ARG A 427 12.68 6.60 -3.83
CA ARG A 427 12.43 7.53 -4.94
C ARG A 427 12.25 6.83 -6.28
N ALA A 428 12.96 5.72 -6.50
CA ALA A 428 12.91 4.96 -7.74
C ALA A 428 11.67 4.06 -7.85
N ILE A 429 11.22 3.44 -6.75
CA ILE A 429 10.17 2.41 -6.78
C ILE A 429 8.79 2.89 -6.32
N CYS A 430 8.71 3.85 -5.39
CA CYS A 430 7.44 4.40 -4.91
C CYS A 430 6.97 5.53 -5.83
N GLY A 431 5.67 5.72 -5.96
CA GLY A 431 5.04 6.86 -6.64
C GLY A 431 5.07 8.13 -5.80
N ASP A 432 4.53 9.22 -6.37
CA ASP A 432 4.40 10.54 -5.74
C ASP A 432 2.94 10.90 -5.43
N LEU A 433 2.04 9.89 -5.37
CA LEU A 433 0.57 9.99 -5.23
C LEU A 433 -0.18 10.73 -6.35
N THR A 434 0.51 11.37 -7.30
CA THR A 434 -0.17 12.13 -8.37
C THR A 434 -1.06 11.26 -9.25
N ALA A 435 -0.73 9.96 -9.40
CA ALA A 435 -1.55 9.00 -10.13
C ALA A 435 -2.94 8.76 -9.51
N ALA A 436 -3.14 9.08 -8.23
CA ALA A 436 -4.43 8.94 -7.56
C ALA A 436 -5.46 10.02 -7.96
N PHE A 437 -5.05 11.03 -8.73
CA PHE A 437 -5.86 12.18 -9.11
C PHE A 437 -6.16 12.20 -10.61
N ASP A 438 -7.23 12.90 -10.98
CA ASP A 438 -7.43 13.43 -12.33
C ASP A 438 -7.66 14.94 -12.24
N PHE A 439 -6.60 15.70 -12.50
CA PHE A 439 -6.62 17.16 -12.45
C PHE A 439 -7.33 17.80 -13.65
N SER A 440 -7.63 17.03 -14.72
CA SER A 440 -8.40 17.53 -15.86
C SER A 440 -9.91 17.50 -15.63
N ARG A 441 -10.34 17.01 -14.46
CA ARG A 441 -11.75 16.82 -14.14
C ARG A 441 -12.43 18.15 -13.82
N GLU A 442 -13.48 18.44 -14.58
CA GLU A 442 -14.38 19.59 -14.35
C GLU A 442 -15.75 19.17 -13.77
N ASP A 443 -16.00 17.85 -13.62
CA ASP A 443 -17.32 17.31 -13.29
C ASP A 443 -17.75 17.54 -11.82
N SER A 444 -18.98 18.02 -11.66
CA SER A 444 -19.66 18.28 -10.40
C SER A 444 -20.66 17.17 -9.99
N ARG A 445 -20.81 16.09 -10.77
CA ARG A 445 -21.80 15.03 -10.47
C ARG A 445 -21.54 14.37 -9.11
N PRO A 446 -22.53 14.35 -8.19
CA PRO A 446 -22.44 13.62 -6.94
C PRO A 446 -22.32 12.11 -7.20
N ALA A 447 -21.52 11.41 -6.40
CA ALA A 447 -21.53 9.95 -6.36
C ALA A 447 -22.81 9.44 -5.67
N ALA A 448 -23.37 8.32 -6.14
CA ALA A 448 -24.41 7.61 -5.40
C ALA A 448 -23.78 6.83 -4.24
N LEU A 449 -24.32 6.98 -3.02
CA LEU A 449 -23.86 6.27 -1.83
C LEU A 449 -24.92 5.27 -1.36
N PRO A 450 -24.53 4.11 -0.80
CA PRO A 450 -25.47 3.20 -0.15
C PRO A 450 -26.04 3.77 1.16
N ASP A 451 -27.17 3.21 1.60
CA ASP A 451 -27.78 3.44 2.92
C ASP A 451 -27.05 2.64 3.99
N THR A 452 -26.82 3.24 5.16
CA THR A 452 -25.88 2.76 6.18
C THR A 452 -26.38 3.08 7.61
N ASP A 453 -27.70 3.29 7.77
CA ASP A 453 -28.41 3.69 9.00
C ASP A 453 -28.22 2.81 10.26
N ALA A 454 -27.57 1.64 10.16
CA ALA A 454 -27.44 0.66 11.24
C ALA A 454 -26.21 0.82 12.17
N TYR A 455 -25.33 1.82 11.94
CA TYR A 455 -23.93 1.77 12.43
C TYR A 455 -23.49 2.79 13.51
N ALA A 456 -24.42 3.35 14.28
CA ALA A 456 -24.07 4.38 15.29
C ALA A 456 -23.50 3.80 16.60
N PRO A 457 -22.52 4.48 17.24
CA PRO A 457 -22.00 4.09 18.55
C PRO A 457 -23.11 3.93 19.60
N ARG A 458 -23.08 2.85 20.40
CA ARG A 458 -24.10 2.57 21.42
C ARG A 458 -23.90 3.40 22.70
N ASP A 459 -22.66 3.69 23.07
CA ASP A 459 -22.27 4.50 24.22
C ASP A 459 -20.89 5.17 24.00
N ARG A 460 -20.33 5.80 25.05
CA ARG A 460 -19.00 6.44 25.05
C ARG A 460 -18.08 5.80 26.10
N GLU A 461 -18.22 4.49 26.34
CA GLU A 461 -17.44 3.76 27.35
C GLU A 461 -16.38 2.87 26.69
N ARG A 462 -15.31 2.56 27.42
CA ARG A 462 -14.30 1.57 26.99
C ARG A 462 -14.78 0.18 27.40
N HIS A 463 -14.72 -0.78 26.48
CA HIS A 463 -15.10 -2.17 26.72
C HIS A 463 -13.86 -3.10 26.71
N PRO A 464 -13.94 -4.31 27.29
CA PRO A 464 -12.87 -5.31 27.20
C PRO A 464 -12.57 -5.73 25.75
N ASP A 465 -11.32 -6.09 25.48
CA ASP A 465 -10.89 -6.53 24.14
C ASP A 465 -11.66 -7.78 23.66
N TYR A 466 -12.14 -7.74 22.42
CA TYR A 466 -12.69 -8.87 21.69
C TYR A 466 -11.57 -9.66 21.02
N ARG A 467 -11.49 -10.96 21.32
CA ARG A 467 -10.52 -11.90 20.73
C ARG A 467 -11.25 -12.86 19.79
N PRO A 468 -11.13 -12.71 18.46
CA PRO A 468 -11.82 -13.55 17.49
C PRO A 468 -11.45 -15.02 17.61
N ALA A 469 -12.45 -15.90 17.53
CA ALA A 469 -12.23 -17.35 17.39
C ALA A 469 -12.04 -17.73 15.92
N VAL A 470 -11.09 -18.63 15.63
CA VAL A 470 -10.89 -19.18 14.28
C VAL A 470 -12.02 -20.17 13.96
N PRO A 471 -12.66 -20.09 12.78
CA PRO A 471 -13.68 -21.06 12.38
C PRO A 471 -13.15 -22.51 12.34
N ASP A 472 -14.04 -23.47 12.62
CA ASP A 472 -13.72 -24.90 12.57
C ASP A 472 -13.42 -25.40 11.14
N ASP A 473 -14.10 -24.84 10.14
CA ASP A 473 -13.95 -25.15 8.70
C ASP A 473 -13.49 -23.91 7.91
N PRO A 474 -12.17 -23.64 7.85
CA PRO A 474 -11.65 -22.46 7.19
C PRO A 474 -11.81 -22.55 5.66
N SER A 475 -12.34 -21.48 5.06
CA SER A 475 -12.40 -21.34 3.60
C SER A 475 -11.96 -19.94 3.19
N MET A 476 -11.45 -19.80 1.96
CA MET A 476 -11.02 -18.49 1.47
C MET A 476 -12.22 -17.52 1.42
N PRO A 477 -12.05 -16.27 1.92
CA PRO A 477 -13.08 -15.26 1.79
C PRO A 477 -13.47 -15.00 0.34
N ARG A 478 -14.70 -14.56 0.15
CA ARG A 478 -15.18 -14.08 -1.14
C ARG A 478 -14.96 -12.57 -1.24
N GLN A 479 -14.43 -12.13 -2.37
CA GLN A 479 -14.38 -10.72 -2.71
C GLN A 479 -15.70 -10.28 -3.35
N GLU A 480 -16.15 -9.05 -3.10
CA GLU A 480 -17.30 -8.47 -3.79
C GLU A 480 -17.10 -8.55 -5.31
N ARG A 481 -18.15 -8.98 -6.01
CA ARG A 481 -18.10 -9.12 -7.48
C ARG A 481 -17.99 -7.76 -8.16
N GLY A 482 -17.28 -7.75 -9.29
CA GLY A 482 -17.23 -6.60 -10.20
C GLY A 482 -15.82 -6.05 -10.37
N VAL A 483 -15.73 -5.01 -11.20
CA VAL A 483 -14.51 -4.25 -11.47
C VAL A 483 -14.69 -2.81 -11.06
N ARG A 484 -13.58 -2.09 -10.93
CA ARG A 484 -13.51 -0.69 -10.55
C ARG A 484 -12.75 0.10 -11.62
N PRO A 485 -13.08 1.38 -11.89
CA PRO A 485 -12.21 2.24 -12.69
C PRO A 485 -10.78 2.27 -12.14
N ALA A 486 -9.77 2.11 -12.97
CA ALA A 486 -8.36 2.10 -12.56
C ALA A 486 -7.62 3.33 -13.07
N ARG A 487 -6.75 3.90 -12.23
CA ARG A 487 -5.89 5.04 -12.59
C ARG A 487 -4.81 4.61 -13.59
N PRO A 488 -4.45 5.47 -14.57
CA PRO A 488 -3.37 5.17 -15.49
C PRO A 488 -2.02 5.15 -14.75
N LEU A 489 -1.20 4.12 -15.02
CA LEU A 489 0.12 3.99 -14.41
C LEU A 489 1.25 4.15 -15.43
N LYS A 490 2.47 4.32 -14.94
CA LYS A 490 3.67 4.54 -15.78
C LYS A 490 4.45 3.25 -16.08
N TYR A 491 3.97 2.11 -15.57
CA TYR A 491 4.63 0.81 -15.65
C TYR A 491 4.64 0.24 -17.07
N ALA A 492 5.78 -0.33 -17.47
CA ALA A 492 5.88 -1.22 -18.64
C ALA A 492 6.86 -2.37 -18.35
N PRO A 493 6.59 -3.19 -17.32
CA PRO A 493 7.51 -4.21 -16.85
C PRO A 493 7.68 -5.34 -17.86
N ARG A 494 8.90 -5.89 -17.91
CA ARG A 494 9.23 -7.12 -18.63
C ARG A 494 10.29 -7.89 -17.87
N VAL A 495 10.17 -9.21 -17.91
CA VAL A 495 11.22 -10.13 -17.50
C VAL A 495 11.33 -11.17 -18.60
N ASP A 496 12.54 -11.37 -19.11
CA ASP A 496 12.84 -12.36 -20.13
C ASP A 496 13.78 -13.42 -19.57
N ALA A 497 13.56 -14.66 -19.98
CA ALA A 497 14.42 -15.78 -19.66
C ALA A 497 15.37 -16.10 -20.82
N ALA A 498 16.57 -16.55 -20.47
CA ALA A 498 17.51 -17.17 -21.38
C ALA A 498 18.10 -18.41 -20.72
N ALA A 499 17.65 -19.59 -21.14
CA ALA A 499 18.29 -20.84 -20.75
C ALA A 499 19.66 -20.97 -21.45
N GLY A 500 20.68 -21.36 -20.69
CA GLY A 500 22.02 -21.68 -21.14
C GLY A 500 22.31 -23.19 -21.01
N PRO A 501 21.89 -24.04 -21.97
CA PRO A 501 21.98 -25.50 -21.82
C PRO A 501 23.41 -26.02 -21.75
N ARG A 502 24.37 -25.30 -22.37
CA ARG A 502 25.80 -25.63 -22.31
C ARG A 502 26.42 -25.28 -20.96
N THR A 503 25.90 -24.24 -20.32
CA THR A 503 26.38 -23.74 -19.02
C THR A 503 25.58 -24.31 -17.86
N GLY A 504 24.44 -24.98 -18.11
CA GLY A 504 23.56 -25.48 -17.07
C GLY A 504 22.90 -24.35 -16.27
N THR A 505 22.57 -23.22 -16.92
CA THR A 505 22.09 -22.02 -16.23
C THR A 505 20.76 -21.50 -16.80
N LEU A 506 20.05 -20.70 -15.99
CA LEU A 506 18.95 -19.84 -16.43
C LEU A 506 19.28 -18.39 -16.08
N THR A 507 19.26 -17.48 -17.05
CA THR A 507 19.39 -16.04 -16.80
C THR A 507 18.03 -15.38 -16.94
N LEU A 508 17.65 -14.55 -15.96
CA LEU A 508 16.51 -13.63 -16.07
C LEU A 508 17.01 -12.20 -16.23
N THR A 509 16.38 -11.43 -17.12
CA THR A 509 16.65 -9.99 -17.31
C THR A 509 15.39 -9.18 -17.02
N PHE A 510 15.48 -8.29 -16.03
CA PHE A 510 14.37 -7.50 -15.51
C PHE A 510 14.43 -6.06 -16.03
N ALA A 511 13.26 -5.48 -16.31
CA ALA A 511 13.10 -4.06 -16.62
C ALA A 511 11.68 -3.58 -16.27
N SER A 512 11.53 -2.31 -15.91
CA SER A 512 10.26 -1.68 -15.51
C SER A 512 9.65 -0.74 -16.58
N GLY A 513 10.39 -0.48 -17.66
CA GLY A 513 10.04 0.50 -18.67
C GLY A 513 10.82 1.80 -18.52
N GLY A 514 10.52 2.81 -19.35
CA GLY A 514 11.27 4.08 -19.36
C GLY A 514 10.77 5.15 -18.40
N ARG A 515 9.62 4.94 -17.72
CA ARG A 515 8.89 6.01 -17.01
C ARG A 515 8.71 5.79 -15.50
N ALA A 516 8.91 4.57 -15.01
CA ALA A 516 8.82 4.22 -13.59
C ALA A 516 9.85 3.13 -13.27
N GLY A 517 10.38 3.14 -12.04
CA GLY A 517 11.11 1.99 -11.52
C GLY A 517 10.15 0.90 -11.05
N ALA A 518 10.66 -0.29 -10.74
CA ALA A 518 9.88 -1.37 -10.14
C ALA A 518 10.76 -2.31 -9.32
N ALA A 519 10.15 -2.90 -8.30
CA ALA A 519 10.66 -4.07 -7.60
C ALA A 519 10.02 -5.36 -8.16
N PHE A 520 10.77 -6.46 -8.11
CA PHE A 520 10.33 -7.78 -8.52
C PHE A 520 10.70 -8.80 -7.44
N HIS A 521 9.74 -9.62 -7.04
CA HIS A 521 9.93 -10.69 -6.08
C HIS A 521 9.92 -12.04 -6.80
N VAL A 522 10.96 -12.86 -6.58
CA VAL A 522 11.16 -14.12 -7.28
C VAL A 522 11.10 -15.28 -6.29
N THR A 523 10.15 -16.18 -6.49
CA THR A 523 10.05 -17.46 -5.78
C THR A 523 10.44 -18.61 -6.69
N SER A 524 10.67 -19.78 -6.10
CA SER A 524 10.99 -20.99 -6.85
C SER A 524 10.17 -22.18 -6.37
N GLY A 525 9.68 -22.99 -7.32
CA GLY A 525 9.01 -24.26 -7.01
C GLY A 525 9.97 -25.43 -6.86
N ASN A 526 11.27 -25.24 -7.11
CA ASN A 526 12.27 -26.31 -7.10
C ASN A 526 13.58 -25.92 -6.42
N ARG A 527 13.57 -24.84 -5.63
CA ARG A 527 14.70 -24.35 -4.84
C ARG A 527 14.22 -23.74 -3.54
N THR A 528 15.06 -23.77 -2.51
CA THR A 528 14.76 -23.29 -1.15
C THR A 528 15.68 -22.16 -0.68
N ASP A 529 16.65 -21.76 -1.50
CA ASP A 529 17.63 -20.70 -1.22
C ASP A 529 17.12 -19.30 -1.62
N GLY A 530 15.88 -19.21 -2.12
CA GLY A 530 15.16 -17.97 -2.30
C GLY A 530 14.32 -17.57 -1.07
N PRO A 531 13.45 -16.56 -1.20
CA PRO A 531 13.19 -15.78 -2.42
C PRO A 531 14.29 -14.75 -2.74
N TRP A 532 14.23 -14.19 -3.94
CA TRP A 532 15.14 -13.13 -4.42
C TRP A 532 14.38 -11.86 -4.78
N THR A 533 14.98 -10.71 -4.54
CA THR A 533 14.35 -9.42 -4.87
C THR A 533 15.21 -8.59 -5.83
N TYR A 534 14.59 -8.06 -6.87
CA TYR A 534 15.28 -7.28 -7.90
C TYR A 534 14.67 -5.88 -8.03
N THR A 535 15.51 -4.86 -8.16
CA THR A 535 15.05 -3.48 -8.38
C THR A 535 15.62 -2.87 -9.65
N THR A 536 14.73 -2.30 -10.45
CA THR A 536 15.09 -1.55 -11.65
C THR A 536 14.65 -0.10 -11.52
N GLY A 537 15.58 0.85 -11.61
CA GLY A 537 15.23 2.24 -11.88
C GLY A 537 14.66 2.40 -13.28
N ALA A 538 13.92 3.48 -13.51
CA ALA A 538 13.33 3.77 -14.82
C ALA A 538 14.41 3.78 -15.92
N GLY A 539 14.15 3.08 -17.03
CA GLY A 539 15.06 2.96 -18.17
C GLY A 539 16.27 2.06 -17.94
N ARG A 540 16.39 1.40 -16.79
CA ARG A 540 17.49 0.49 -16.45
C ARG A 540 17.06 -0.97 -16.54
N THR A 541 18.06 -1.84 -16.62
CA THR A 541 17.87 -3.30 -16.61
C THR A 541 18.83 -3.94 -15.63
N VAL A 542 18.42 -5.02 -15.00
CA VAL A 542 19.30 -5.88 -14.18
C VAL A 542 19.11 -7.33 -14.63
N SER A 543 20.18 -8.12 -14.56
CA SER A 543 20.12 -9.54 -14.87
C SER A 543 20.73 -10.35 -13.73
N ASP A 544 20.21 -11.56 -13.55
CA ASP A 544 20.80 -12.54 -12.64
C ASP A 544 20.70 -13.95 -13.22
N THR A 545 21.54 -14.85 -12.71
CA THR A 545 21.72 -16.19 -13.28
C THR A 545 21.69 -17.25 -12.21
N TRP A 546 20.80 -18.23 -12.38
CA TRP A 546 20.69 -19.40 -11.52
C TRP A 546 21.45 -20.57 -12.15
N ASP A 547 22.26 -21.23 -11.33
CA ASP A 547 22.82 -22.55 -11.64
C ASP A 547 21.75 -23.62 -11.46
N LEU A 548 21.61 -24.51 -12.43
CA LEU A 548 20.57 -25.54 -12.46
C LEU A 548 21.03 -26.89 -11.91
N ALA A 549 22.31 -27.06 -11.55
CA ALA A 549 22.78 -28.31 -10.94
C ALA A 549 22.09 -28.54 -9.59
N GLY A 550 21.90 -27.47 -8.81
CA GLY A 550 21.17 -27.50 -7.53
C GLY A 550 19.67 -27.77 -7.64
N SER A 551 19.10 -27.79 -8.84
CA SER A 551 17.67 -27.97 -9.09
C SER A 551 17.38 -29.11 -10.07
N GLY A 552 18.22 -30.15 -10.03
CA GLY A 552 18.06 -31.37 -10.84
C GLY A 552 18.17 -31.12 -12.34
N GLY A 553 18.87 -30.05 -12.75
CA GLY A 553 18.98 -29.64 -14.15
C GLY A 553 17.71 -29.01 -14.71
N ALA A 554 16.77 -28.54 -13.89
CA ALA A 554 15.53 -27.88 -14.30
C ALA A 554 15.34 -26.53 -13.59
N TYR A 555 14.47 -25.67 -14.12
CA TYR A 555 14.10 -24.41 -13.49
C TYR A 555 12.58 -24.32 -13.29
N ASP A 556 12.18 -23.77 -12.16
CA ASP A 556 10.81 -23.36 -11.85
C ASP A 556 10.87 -22.06 -11.05
N LEU A 557 10.77 -20.92 -11.74
CA LEU A 557 10.85 -19.58 -11.15
C LEU A 557 9.58 -18.81 -11.46
N THR A 558 9.02 -18.17 -10.44
CA THR A 558 7.89 -17.24 -10.55
C THR A 558 8.34 -15.85 -10.15
N VAL A 559 8.01 -14.86 -10.97
CA VAL A 559 8.36 -13.44 -10.75
C VAL A 559 7.08 -12.63 -10.59
N HIS A 560 6.90 -12.05 -9.42
CA HIS A 560 5.85 -11.06 -9.13
C HIS A 560 6.41 -9.65 -9.30
N GLY A 561 5.58 -8.73 -9.77
CA GLY A 561 5.91 -7.31 -9.92
C GLY A 561 4.69 -6.40 -9.74
N PRO A 562 4.83 -5.10 -10.05
CA PRO A 562 3.76 -4.13 -9.81
C PRO A 562 2.54 -4.37 -10.71
N ASN A 563 1.38 -3.90 -10.26
CA ASN A 563 0.11 -3.90 -11.00
C ASN A 563 -0.25 -5.25 -11.67
N GLY A 564 -0.25 -6.33 -10.87
CA GLY A 564 -0.62 -7.67 -11.32
C GLY A 564 0.39 -8.33 -12.27
N PHE A 565 1.61 -7.79 -12.39
CA PHE A 565 2.63 -8.40 -13.22
C PHE A 565 3.08 -9.75 -12.67
N LEU A 566 2.98 -10.79 -13.51
CA LEU A 566 3.46 -12.14 -13.21
C LEU A 566 4.24 -12.72 -14.39
N ARG A 567 5.37 -13.35 -14.11
CA ARG A 567 6.04 -14.26 -15.06
C ARG A 567 6.28 -15.61 -14.41
N VAL A 568 6.00 -16.69 -15.12
CA VAL A 568 6.40 -18.04 -14.69
C VAL A 568 7.29 -18.64 -15.75
N PHE A 569 8.46 -19.11 -15.34
CA PHE A 569 9.44 -19.80 -16.17
C PHE A 569 9.63 -21.21 -15.62
N ARG A 570 9.12 -22.21 -16.33
CA ARG A 570 9.36 -23.62 -15.99
C ARG A 570 9.88 -24.39 -17.19
N GLY A 571 10.79 -25.31 -16.95
CA GLY A 571 11.26 -26.23 -17.97
C GLY A 571 12.59 -26.89 -17.63
N PRO A 572 13.02 -27.84 -18.47
CA PRO A 572 14.33 -28.46 -18.33
C PRO A 572 15.44 -27.45 -18.68
N GLY A 573 16.54 -27.50 -17.94
CA GLY A 573 17.76 -26.74 -18.16
C GLY A 573 18.60 -27.27 -19.32
N THR A 574 18.51 -28.58 -19.57
CA THR A 574 19.01 -29.19 -20.80
C THR A 574 17.91 -29.12 -21.85
N THR A 575 18.21 -28.49 -22.98
CA THR A 575 17.28 -28.49 -24.10
C THR A 575 17.41 -29.80 -24.87
N GLY A 576 16.28 -30.48 -25.10
CA GLY A 576 16.18 -31.49 -26.16
C GLY A 576 16.43 -30.89 -27.54
N LYS A 577 16.06 -31.63 -28.60
CA LYS A 577 16.23 -31.14 -29.98
C LYS A 577 15.39 -29.91 -30.30
N ALA A 578 14.31 -29.65 -29.57
CA ALA A 578 13.57 -28.39 -29.61
C ALA A 578 14.08 -27.42 -28.53
N ARG A 579 14.23 -26.13 -28.90
CA ARG A 579 14.67 -25.07 -27.96
C ARG A 579 13.73 -23.86 -28.03
N PRO A 580 12.47 -24.02 -27.61
CA PRO A 580 11.52 -22.92 -27.62
C PRO A 580 11.90 -21.83 -26.61
N GLU A 581 11.66 -20.58 -26.97
CA GLU A 581 11.58 -19.46 -26.04
C GLU A 581 10.47 -18.52 -26.49
N VAL A 582 9.78 -17.90 -25.54
CA VAL A 582 8.69 -16.97 -25.80
C VAL A 582 8.91 -15.70 -24.99
N THR A 583 8.76 -14.54 -25.63
CA THR A 583 8.74 -13.25 -24.95
C THR A 583 7.43 -12.54 -25.20
N ALA A 584 7.04 -11.67 -24.27
CA ALA A 584 5.84 -10.85 -24.36
C ALA A 584 6.21 -9.36 -24.32
N ARG A 585 5.64 -8.56 -25.22
CA ARG A 585 5.83 -7.11 -25.28
C ARG A 585 4.49 -6.40 -25.44
N HIS A 586 4.31 -5.29 -24.73
CA HIS A 586 3.19 -4.40 -24.96
C HIS A 586 3.30 -3.78 -26.36
N THR A 587 2.20 -3.73 -27.11
CA THR A 587 2.11 -3.12 -28.44
C THR A 587 0.76 -2.43 -28.60
N GLY A 588 0.74 -1.10 -28.61
CA GLY A 588 -0.51 -0.34 -28.50
C GLY A 588 -1.27 -0.71 -27.22
N ASP A 589 -2.52 -1.18 -27.37
CA ASP A 589 -3.38 -1.66 -26.28
C ASP A 589 -3.31 -3.19 -26.07
N ASP A 590 -2.43 -3.86 -26.81
CA ASP A 590 -2.35 -5.32 -26.93
C ASP A 590 -0.98 -5.86 -26.50
N VAL A 591 -0.80 -7.19 -26.58
CA VAL A 591 0.48 -7.86 -26.32
C VAL A 591 0.95 -8.64 -27.55
N GLU A 592 2.18 -8.40 -28.00
CA GLU A 592 2.86 -9.25 -28.96
C GLU A 592 3.60 -10.38 -28.23
N LEU A 593 3.31 -11.63 -28.62
CA LEU A 593 4.11 -12.79 -28.27
C LEU A 593 5.10 -13.07 -29.41
N THR A 594 6.38 -13.13 -29.08
CA THR A 594 7.44 -13.56 -30.00
C THR A 594 7.90 -14.96 -29.63
N TYR A 595 7.69 -15.92 -30.52
CA TYR A 595 8.11 -17.31 -30.36
C TYR A 595 9.38 -17.55 -31.15
N THR A 596 10.40 -18.11 -30.52
CA THR A 596 11.65 -18.51 -31.18
C THR A 596 11.93 -19.98 -30.94
N ASN A 597 12.57 -20.65 -31.89
CA ASN A 597 13.04 -22.01 -31.72
C ASN A 597 14.49 -22.13 -32.17
N LYS A 598 15.42 -22.21 -31.22
CA LYS A 598 16.87 -22.36 -31.50
C LYS A 598 17.30 -23.82 -31.65
N GLY A 599 16.34 -24.75 -31.74
CA GLY A 599 16.55 -26.18 -31.85
C GLY A 599 16.64 -26.68 -33.30
N ALA A 600 16.81 -27.99 -33.43
CA ALA A 600 16.90 -28.73 -34.69
C ALA A 600 15.56 -29.36 -35.13
N GLU A 601 14.54 -29.38 -34.27
CA GLU A 601 13.21 -29.92 -34.57
C GLU A 601 12.11 -28.87 -34.43
N THR A 602 11.01 -29.02 -35.17
CA THR A 602 9.85 -28.13 -35.08
C THR A 602 9.17 -28.31 -33.72
N VAL A 603 8.82 -27.20 -33.06
CA VAL A 603 8.09 -27.20 -31.79
C VAL A 603 6.65 -26.71 -31.98
N ALA A 604 5.70 -27.35 -31.30
CA ALA A 604 4.32 -26.91 -31.22
C ALA A 604 4.06 -26.30 -29.83
N LEU A 605 3.79 -24.99 -29.80
CA LEU A 605 3.55 -24.22 -28.58
C LEU A 605 2.04 -23.98 -28.43
N LYS A 606 1.44 -24.50 -27.37
CA LYS A 606 0.02 -24.28 -27.06
C LYS A 606 -0.12 -23.01 -26.23
N VAL A 607 -0.98 -22.10 -26.66
CA VAL A 607 -1.27 -20.83 -25.99
C VAL A 607 -2.70 -20.86 -25.46
N ALA A 608 -2.89 -20.51 -24.19
CA ALA A 608 -4.18 -20.37 -23.54
C ALA A 608 -4.25 -19.06 -22.75
N SER A 609 -5.45 -18.49 -22.60
CA SER A 609 -5.67 -17.29 -21.79
C SER A 609 -6.61 -17.59 -20.62
N ALA A 610 -6.29 -17.04 -19.43
CA ALA A 610 -7.17 -17.14 -18.26
C ALA A 610 -8.45 -16.28 -18.38
N TYR A 611 -8.46 -15.29 -19.29
CA TYR A 611 -9.64 -14.46 -19.56
C TYR A 611 -10.62 -15.07 -20.58
N GLY A 612 -10.34 -16.29 -21.07
CA GLY A 612 -11.20 -17.05 -21.97
C GLY A 612 -10.64 -17.17 -23.40
N GLY A 613 -11.47 -17.64 -24.33
CA GLY A 613 -11.08 -17.91 -25.72
C GLY A 613 -10.58 -19.33 -25.97
N ARG A 614 -10.43 -19.71 -27.24
CA ARG A 614 -9.95 -21.04 -27.63
C ARG A 614 -8.43 -21.12 -27.50
N SER A 615 -7.92 -22.19 -26.90
CA SER A 615 -6.49 -22.47 -26.95
C SER A 615 -6.04 -22.66 -28.41
N ARG A 616 -4.86 -22.15 -28.76
CA ARG A 616 -4.30 -22.24 -30.11
C ARG A 616 -2.91 -22.85 -30.08
N THR A 617 -2.47 -23.39 -31.21
CA THR A 617 -1.14 -23.98 -31.36
C THR A 617 -0.33 -23.22 -32.39
N VAL A 618 0.83 -22.73 -31.98
CA VAL A 618 1.81 -22.07 -32.85
C VAL A 618 2.94 -23.06 -33.16
N ARG A 619 3.17 -23.36 -34.43
CA ARG A 619 4.28 -24.22 -34.86
C ARG A 619 5.47 -23.36 -35.26
N VAL A 620 6.63 -23.60 -34.64
CA VAL A 620 7.86 -22.85 -34.89
C VAL A 620 8.94 -23.80 -35.41
N ARG A 621 9.30 -23.62 -36.68
CA ARG A 621 10.35 -24.41 -37.35
C ARG A 621 11.74 -24.16 -36.71
N PRO A 622 12.71 -25.06 -36.90
CA PRO A 622 14.10 -24.84 -36.51
C PRO A 622 14.63 -23.48 -37.00
N GLY A 623 15.24 -22.70 -36.11
CA GLY A 623 15.78 -21.37 -36.39
C GLY A 623 14.74 -20.27 -36.65
N ALA A 624 13.44 -20.60 -36.69
CA ALA A 624 12.40 -19.64 -37.03
C ALA A 624 12.00 -18.75 -35.85
N THR A 625 11.47 -17.59 -36.20
CA THR A 625 10.77 -16.69 -35.28
C THR A 625 9.36 -16.45 -35.81
N VAL A 626 8.36 -16.60 -34.95
CA VAL A 626 6.95 -16.29 -35.26
C VAL A 626 6.49 -15.21 -34.29
N ARG A 627 5.69 -14.26 -34.77
CA ARG A 627 5.09 -13.19 -33.96
C ARG A 627 3.57 -13.26 -34.06
N GLU A 628 2.91 -13.02 -32.93
CA GLU A 628 1.46 -12.96 -32.87
C GLU A 628 1.02 -11.88 -31.89
N VAL A 629 0.08 -11.03 -32.33
CA VAL A 629 -0.56 -10.04 -31.46
C VAL A 629 -1.79 -10.65 -30.81
N VAL A 630 -1.90 -10.50 -29.50
CA VAL A 630 -3.05 -10.94 -28.70
C VAL A 630 -3.89 -9.72 -28.37
N GLY A 631 -5.07 -9.64 -28.98
CA GLY A 631 -6.04 -8.58 -28.71
C GLY A 631 -6.57 -8.63 -27.28
N LEU A 632 -6.50 -7.51 -26.55
CA LEU A 632 -6.88 -7.42 -25.13
C LEU A 632 -8.14 -6.59 -24.88
N ARG A 633 -8.86 -6.22 -25.94
CA ARG A 633 -10.07 -5.39 -25.83
C ARG A 633 -11.12 -6.00 -24.90
N SER A 634 -11.34 -7.32 -24.95
CA SER A 634 -12.35 -8.02 -24.13
C SER A 634 -11.95 -8.17 -22.66
N SER A 635 -10.67 -8.06 -22.34
CA SER A 635 -10.12 -8.12 -20.98
C SER A 635 -9.68 -6.74 -20.50
N HIS A 636 -10.07 -5.66 -21.19
CA HIS A 636 -9.74 -4.29 -20.83
C HIS A 636 -8.24 -4.07 -20.62
N ARG A 637 -7.40 -4.57 -21.56
CA ARG A 637 -5.93 -4.49 -21.53
C ARG A 637 -5.23 -5.36 -20.48
N TRP A 638 -5.97 -6.20 -19.76
CA TRP A 638 -5.39 -7.27 -18.94
C TRP A 638 -5.05 -8.49 -19.78
N TYR A 639 -3.97 -9.17 -19.43
CA TYR A 639 -3.57 -10.41 -20.07
C TYR A 639 -3.05 -11.39 -19.02
N ASP A 640 -3.34 -12.67 -19.23
CA ASP A 640 -2.79 -13.81 -18.50
C ASP A 640 -2.73 -14.95 -19.50
N LEU A 641 -1.54 -15.15 -20.07
CA LEU A 641 -1.27 -16.00 -21.22
C LEU A 641 -0.29 -17.09 -20.79
N THR A 642 -0.72 -18.35 -20.90
CA THR A 642 0.11 -19.51 -20.62
C THR A 642 0.49 -20.18 -21.92
N VAL A 643 1.79 -20.36 -22.15
CA VAL A 643 2.37 -21.04 -23.30
C VAL A 643 3.08 -22.32 -22.84
N THR A 644 2.70 -23.47 -23.38
CA THR A 644 3.30 -24.76 -23.04
C THR A 644 3.80 -25.51 -24.27
N ALA A 645 4.82 -26.36 -24.07
CA ALA A 645 5.31 -27.31 -25.08
C ALA A 645 6.01 -28.51 -24.43
N GLY A 646 5.93 -29.68 -25.08
CA GLY A 646 6.74 -30.87 -24.76
C GLY A 646 6.81 -31.26 -23.28
N GLU A 647 7.97 -31.77 -22.86
CA GLU A 647 8.30 -32.27 -21.51
C GLU A 647 8.52 -31.13 -20.50
N GLY A 648 7.48 -30.34 -20.24
CA GLY A 648 7.44 -29.43 -19.09
C GLY A 648 7.81 -27.96 -19.33
N PHE A 649 8.07 -27.54 -20.58
CA PHE A 649 8.25 -26.12 -20.90
C PHE A 649 6.95 -25.34 -20.64
N LEU A 650 7.05 -24.30 -19.83
CA LEU A 650 5.97 -23.36 -19.56
C LEU A 650 6.51 -21.93 -19.49
N ARG A 651 5.77 -21.02 -20.11
CA ARG A 651 5.86 -19.58 -19.93
C ARG A 651 4.49 -19.05 -19.58
N ARG A 652 4.34 -18.37 -18.44
CA ARG A 652 3.12 -17.60 -18.12
C ARG A 652 3.45 -16.13 -18.13
N PHE A 653 2.61 -15.33 -18.77
CA PHE A 653 2.73 -13.89 -18.86
C PHE A 653 1.42 -13.27 -18.38
N ALA A 654 1.41 -12.62 -17.21
CA ALA A 654 0.28 -11.84 -16.76
C ALA A 654 0.63 -10.37 -16.46
N GLY A 655 -0.37 -9.49 -16.55
CA GLY A 655 -0.26 -8.07 -16.23
C GLY A 655 -1.27 -7.22 -17.01
N HIS A 656 -1.05 -5.92 -16.98
CA HIS A 656 -1.87 -4.91 -17.66
C HIS A 656 -1.02 -4.07 -18.62
N VAL A 657 -1.59 -3.67 -19.77
CA VAL A 657 -0.96 -2.75 -20.72
C VAL A 657 -1.30 -1.31 -20.37
N GLU A 658 -0.30 -0.55 -19.92
CA GLU A 658 -0.44 0.88 -19.63
C GLU A 658 -0.26 1.74 -20.89
N ASN A 659 -1.25 2.58 -21.17
CA ASN A 659 -1.23 3.49 -22.32
C ASN A 659 -1.44 4.97 -21.91
N GLY A 660 -1.42 5.26 -20.61
CA GLY A 660 -1.67 6.61 -20.07
C GLY A 660 -3.14 7.01 -19.97
N ARG A 661 -4.08 6.13 -20.33
CA ARG A 661 -5.53 6.35 -20.15
C ARG A 661 -6.05 5.50 -19.00
N ALA A 662 -7.11 5.97 -18.35
CA ALA A 662 -7.81 5.20 -17.32
C ALA A 662 -8.21 3.80 -17.84
N GLY A 663 -8.23 2.83 -16.93
CA GLY A 663 -8.56 1.44 -17.20
C GLY A 663 -9.66 0.94 -16.27
N VAL A 664 -9.67 -0.38 -16.07
CA VAL A 664 -10.44 -1.04 -15.02
C VAL A 664 -9.51 -1.98 -14.27
N SER A 665 -9.83 -2.27 -13.01
CA SER A 665 -9.17 -3.30 -12.21
C SER A 665 -9.23 -4.67 -12.90
N ASP A 666 -8.33 -5.59 -12.54
CA ASP A 666 -8.28 -6.93 -13.15
C ASP A 666 -9.65 -7.63 -13.08
N PRO A 667 -10.26 -7.99 -14.24
CA PRO A 667 -11.55 -8.69 -14.29
C PRO A 667 -11.57 -10.08 -13.64
N ALA A 668 -10.42 -10.62 -13.23
CA ALA A 668 -10.32 -11.88 -12.51
C ALA A 668 -10.57 -11.75 -10.99
N LEU A 669 -10.39 -10.56 -10.41
CA LEU A 669 -10.51 -10.33 -8.96
C LEU A 669 -11.88 -10.77 -8.42
N GLY A 670 -12.97 -10.36 -9.08
CA GLY A 670 -14.34 -10.68 -8.65
C GLY A 670 -14.88 -12.03 -9.13
N ARG A 671 -14.05 -12.96 -9.62
CA ARG A 671 -14.52 -14.25 -10.19
C ARG A 671 -14.51 -15.42 -9.21
N ARG A 672 -13.83 -15.31 -8.07
CA ARG A 672 -13.65 -16.39 -7.09
C ARG A 672 -14.54 -16.24 -5.89
#